data_AF-A0A0K0K6B9-F1
#
_entry.id   AF-A0A0K0K6B9-F1
#
_cell.length_a   1.000
_cell.length_b   1.000
_cell.length_c   1.000
_cell.angle_alpha   90.00
_cell.angle_beta   90.00
_cell.angle_gamma   90.00
#
_symmetry.space_group_name_H-M   'P 1'
#
loop_
_entity.id
_entity.type
_entity.pdbx_description
1 polymer ?
#
loop_
_entity_poly.entity_id
_entity_poly.type
_entity_poly.pdbx_seq_one_letter_code
_entity_poly.pdbx_strand_id
1 'polypeptide(L)'
;MTKLNQPRGDSYGGGGETVVLRDTAQPLRSLRERQLALIVLCVGVLISVVDGSAVYVALPSIQEGLGFPQADLAWVVNAYLIPFGGLLLFAGRLGDLIGTKRVFLSGLGLFTAASVVCGLATDQAVLVGARFVQGVGGAFTTAVVLSMIVTMFPKPREQARALGFYAFVAASGAALGQLAGAALTASLSWHWIFFVNVPIGLVTILAAVRLLDNVRDTSAGEGIDWIGALALVGSLMLTVYAIVQADAGGARTALSGGLALLLMAGFVLWQRRARNPLVPGEVLRARNVAWSNVVLALMVAGPTAMFFLCALYLQNVLGFTVMELGFAFVPAAVAIGVGSLKVAPRLARKRDAKTLLLPAMGLMAVGLLLLARIPADGNYWVDVLPAVLLIGTGSGLATPPVLRIALAEATLKDSGIRSGLLNTTQQLGAAIGLAVLAPVAANVTESALSRGETTAVALTDGFQMAFLVGFGTMVAAMLLAAFAVESEVPKTAPDSLDETSSTSPNRQVDATGAVDPDFLAVGLGGTNMMAMLWSIAMGRRAVGVELRGDPYLTLMQWKITSDIYHHLAVIDRLMVERYGEEGIPRRIDGKPFILHEVFYRADAEEGAAARTDEILYGWADSCVGGHVRTAEFVDDRWVGGKPNRAVTVTHPPAPAMEHGPETVGRSMEDVFADSPAFQVNAEDLLILLRRYLEEIERMDLDAGREPRCRLFTYHRVAEPSRPTGWQRWTRREAASQEYGLVRGADGRLQVRIEAIRELDEKGTYRRIRARGTELVDLGTPGLIMIAEGVESTDAKRLGFTQERVMIDHQDGRGPLLAQADYIVGLIAVNVAANSRQRIASAFDKQGNEYWVRQLTLGHDGFSETGWTILEVPDYRTFDPIQAGMVPAGTRRDSVEYFGAHRYLIRDYFLDQVSLLTEIPRRELVRTLSLATPKLVSNVERIGRDALVAASCVVAGDSFGNGSFLLSRGSTTGIVGHAARVYRYWQARDEGTSHEAAVRQLADGIREDTATWLRVSEPDFAQPGHAKAGTDPRTGEQLDPVAREKILEETRQHRRSIVKTSNRLDDFGRLNVFPGRLQLLGLHPLHALPPELRTEQMDEPMTMAEESATPMTGQDASMTTAEGETPMAGEGDRVSESRM
;
A
#
# COMPACT_ATOMS: atom_id res chain seq x y z
N MET A 1 18.87 -27.39 -19.56
CA MET A 1 19.10 -26.17 -18.74
C MET A 1 17.75 -25.52 -18.55
N THR A 2 17.08 -25.93 -17.49
CA THR A 2 15.63 -25.84 -17.30
C THR A 2 15.35 -24.71 -16.32
N LYS A 3 14.38 -23.85 -16.66
CA LYS A 3 14.06 -22.59 -15.97
C LYS A 3 13.73 -22.84 -14.49
N LEU A 4 14.52 -22.26 -13.58
CA LEU A 4 14.15 -22.10 -12.18
C LEU A 4 12.95 -21.14 -12.09
N ASN A 5 11.80 -21.67 -11.69
CA ASN A 5 10.66 -20.85 -11.27
C ASN A 5 10.97 -20.32 -9.86
N GLN A 6 11.13 -19.00 -9.73
CA GLN A 6 11.23 -18.32 -8.44
C GLN A 6 9.86 -18.36 -7.75
N PRO A 7 9.73 -18.80 -6.49
CA PRO A 7 8.52 -18.52 -5.70
C PRO A 7 8.46 -17.01 -5.44
N ARG A 8 7.27 -16.40 -5.32
CA ARG A 8 7.10 -14.98 -4.98
C ARG A 8 6.34 -14.88 -3.66
N GLY A 9 6.92 -14.23 -2.67
CA GLY A 9 6.34 -14.02 -1.35
C GLY A 9 5.31 -12.88 -1.39
N ASP A 10 4.07 -13.20 -1.06
CA ASP A 10 2.93 -12.28 -1.07
C ASP A 10 2.44 -12.00 0.35
N SER A 11 3.29 -11.35 1.16
CA SER A 11 2.97 -10.97 2.55
C SER A 11 2.20 -9.65 2.70
N TYR A 12 1.66 -9.06 1.62
CA TYR A 12 0.83 -7.86 1.70
C TYR A 12 -0.46 -7.99 0.89
N GLY A 13 -1.56 -8.20 1.59
CA GLY A 13 -2.91 -7.86 1.13
C GLY A 13 -3.03 -6.33 0.96
N GLY A 14 -2.41 -5.80 -0.08
CA GLY A 14 -2.38 -4.39 -0.42
C GLY A 14 -1.19 -4.14 -1.32
N GLY A 15 -1.43 -3.67 -2.54
CA GLY A 15 -0.40 -3.28 -3.51
C GLY A 15 0.54 -2.20 -2.97
N GLY A 16 1.49 -2.61 -2.14
CA GLY A 16 2.66 -1.88 -1.69
C GLY A 16 3.88 -2.48 -2.36
N GLU A 17 4.35 -1.78 -3.39
CA GLU A 17 5.66 -1.88 -4.05
C GLU A 17 6.65 -2.87 -3.41
N THR A 18 6.83 -4.06 -4.02
CA THR A 18 8.12 -4.74 -4.00
C THR A 18 9.08 -3.88 -4.81
N VAL A 19 9.86 -3.06 -4.11
CA VAL A 19 10.98 -2.34 -4.70
C VAL A 19 12.01 -3.39 -5.09
N VAL A 20 12.07 -3.68 -6.39
CA VAL A 20 13.20 -4.37 -7.00
C VAL A 20 14.41 -3.45 -6.85
N LEU A 21 15.18 -3.63 -5.77
CA LEU A 21 16.50 -3.03 -5.64
C LEU A 21 17.39 -3.71 -6.69
N ARG A 22 17.51 -3.06 -7.84
CA ARG A 22 18.48 -3.39 -8.88
C ARG A 22 19.87 -3.39 -8.26
N ASP A 23 20.56 -4.50 -8.47
CA ASP A 23 21.92 -4.82 -8.04
C ASP A 23 22.94 -3.83 -8.62
N THR A 24 23.02 -2.64 -8.02
CA THR A 24 24.05 -1.63 -8.29
C THR A 24 24.32 -0.87 -7.01
N ALA A 25 25.19 -1.42 -6.16
CA ALA A 25 25.81 -0.67 -5.06
C ALA A 25 26.64 0.48 -5.66
N GLN A 26 26.03 1.66 -5.77
CA GLN A 26 26.73 2.93 -5.91
C GLN A 26 26.55 3.73 -4.62
N PRO A 27 27.56 4.51 -4.21
CA PRO A 27 27.58 5.20 -2.92
C PRO A 27 26.30 6.02 -2.73
N LEU A 28 25.58 5.75 -1.64
CA LEU A 28 24.30 6.37 -1.33
C LEU A 28 24.47 7.89 -1.21
N ARG A 29 24.16 8.61 -2.29
CA ARG A 29 24.04 10.08 -2.27
C ARG A 29 23.07 10.51 -1.16
N SER A 30 23.35 11.66 -0.54
CA SER A 30 22.51 12.22 0.52
C SER A 30 21.07 12.46 0.04
N LEU A 31 20.08 12.39 0.93
CA LEU A 31 18.67 12.65 0.59
C LEU A 31 18.48 14.03 -0.08
N ARG A 32 19.28 15.01 0.35
CA ARG A 32 19.27 16.37 -0.22
C ARG A 32 19.71 16.38 -1.69
N GLU A 33 20.72 15.61 -2.05
CA GLU A 33 21.15 15.49 -3.45
C GLU A 33 20.12 14.79 -4.33
N ARG A 34 19.43 13.77 -3.80
CA ARG A 34 18.33 13.09 -4.52
C ARG A 34 17.13 14.01 -4.72
N GLN A 35 16.79 14.83 -3.73
CA GLN A 35 15.75 15.86 -3.87
C GLN A 35 16.13 16.93 -4.89
N LEU A 36 17.39 17.38 -4.91
CA LEU A 36 17.87 18.31 -5.95
C LEU A 36 17.85 17.66 -7.34
N ALA A 37 18.24 16.40 -7.47
CA ALA A 37 18.13 15.64 -8.69
C ALA A 37 16.67 15.49 -9.16
N LEU A 38 15.72 15.27 -8.25
CA LEU A 38 14.29 15.27 -8.55
C LEU A 38 13.84 16.62 -9.12
N ILE A 39 14.27 17.73 -8.53
CA ILE A 39 13.97 19.07 -9.05
C ILE A 39 14.51 19.22 -10.48
N VAL A 40 15.74 18.78 -10.75
CA VAL A 40 16.34 18.81 -12.09
C VAL A 40 15.52 18.01 -13.10
N LEU A 41 15.11 16.79 -12.76
CA LEU A 41 14.28 15.95 -13.62
C LEU A 41 12.92 16.60 -13.89
N CYS A 42 12.28 17.12 -12.83
CA CYS A 42 11.00 17.82 -12.92
C CYS A 42 11.09 19.11 -13.75
N VAL A 43 12.17 19.89 -13.66
CA VAL A 43 12.38 21.07 -14.50
C VAL A 43 12.53 20.70 -15.97
N GLY A 44 13.23 19.60 -16.29
CA GLY A 44 13.34 19.10 -17.67
C GLY A 44 12.01 18.64 -18.28
N VAL A 45 11.08 18.16 -17.46
CA VAL A 45 9.71 17.85 -17.91
C VAL A 45 8.87 19.13 -18.00
N LEU A 46 8.97 19.99 -16.99
CA LEU A 46 8.23 21.25 -16.92
C LEU A 46 8.51 22.15 -18.11
N ILE A 47 9.78 22.30 -18.51
CA ILE A 47 10.17 23.12 -19.67
C ILE A 47 9.52 22.62 -20.97
N SER A 48 9.43 21.30 -21.15
CA SER A 48 8.81 20.67 -22.33
C SER A 48 7.29 20.87 -22.36
N VAL A 49 6.63 20.78 -21.19
CA VAL A 49 5.18 20.98 -21.06
C VAL A 49 4.82 22.46 -21.20
N VAL A 50 5.57 23.35 -20.56
CA VAL A 50 5.40 24.81 -20.60
C VAL A 50 5.56 25.33 -22.02
N ASP A 51 6.60 24.90 -22.73
CA ASP A 51 6.83 25.29 -24.12
C ASP A 51 5.69 24.83 -25.04
N GLY A 52 5.26 23.58 -24.89
CA GLY A 52 4.14 23.03 -25.67
C GLY A 52 2.84 23.80 -25.48
N SER A 53 2.57 24.30 -24.26
CA SER A 53 1.33 25.03 -23.97
C SER A 53 1.42 26.55 -24.19
N ALA A 54 2.59 27.16 -23.99
CA ALA A 54 2.82 28.59 -24.20
C ALA A 54 2.57 29.01 -25.66
N VAL A 55 2.90 28.12 -26.60
CA VAL A 55 2.68 28.34 -28.03
C VAL A 55 1.22 28.64 -28.35
N TYR A 56 0.24 27.97 -27.71
CA TYR A 56 -1.18 28.17 -28.04
C TYR A 56 -1.64 29.62 -27.87
N VAL A 57 -1.15 30.32 -26.85
CA VAL A 57 -1.50 31.72 -26.59
C VAL A 57 -0.72 32.67 -27.50
N ALA A 58 0.45 32.25 -28.00
CA ALA A 58 1.26 33.00 -28.93
C ALA A 58 0.89 32.77 -30.40
N LEU A 59 0.06 31.76 -30.72
CA LEU A 59 -0.28 31.36 -32.09
C LEU A 59 -0.73 32.53 -32.98
N PRO A 60 -1.64 33.43 -32.54
CA PRO A 60 -2.08 34.51 -33.41
C PRO A 60 -0.94 35.52 -33.68
N SER A 61 -0.10 35.81 -32.69
CA SER A 61 1.10 36.64 -32.87
C SER A 61 2.16 36.00 -33.77
N ILE A 62 2.31 34.66 -33.72
CA ILE A 62 3.16 33.90 -34.64
C ILE A 62 2.59 33.96 -36.06
N GLN A 63 1.26 33.86 -36.18
CA GLN A 63 0.56 33.92 -37.46
C GLN A 63 0.80 35.26 -38.14
N GLU A 64 0.56 36.37 -37.44
CA GLU A 64 0.81 37.72 -37.95
C GLU A 64 2.30 37.98 -38.21
N GLY A 65 3.18 37.56 -37.29
CA GLY A 65 4.61 37.83 -37.37
C GLY A 65 5.34 37.12 -38.51
N LEU A 66 4.86 35.94 -38.93
CA LEU A 66 5.47 35.13 -40.00
C LEU A 66 4.56 34.94 -41.23
N GLY A 67 3.36 35.53 -41.22
CA GLY A 67 2.40 35.46 -42.31
C GLY A 67 1.87 34.05 -42.60
N PHE A 68 1.66 33.23 -41.56
CA PHE A 68 1.14 31.87 -41.76
C PHE A 68 -0.29 31.88 -42.33
N PRO A 69 -0.56 31.11 -43.40
CA PRO A 69 -1.93 30.72 -43.72
C PRO A 69 -2.57 30.01 -42.54
N GLN A 70 -3.88 30.21 -42.33
CA GLN A 70 -4.60 29.66 -41.17
C GLN A 70 -4.48 28.13 -41.08
N ALA A 71 -4.54 27.43 -42.22
CA ALA A 71 -4.39 25.98 -42.29
C ALA A 71 -2.97 25.51 -41.91
N ASP A 72 -1.94 26.27 -42.31
CA ASP A 72 -0.54 25.93 -42.05
C ASP A 72 -0.11 26.23 -40.61
N LEU A 73 -0.80 27.12 -39.90
CA LEU A 73 -0.48 27.47 -38.52
C LEU A 73 -0.53 26.26 -37.55
N ALA A 74 -1.33 25.24 -37.88
CA ALA A 74 -1.36 23.98 -37.14
C ALA A 74 0.02 23.26 -37.12
N TRP A 75 0.91 23.52 -38.09
CA TRP A 75 2.26 22.96 -38.12
C TRP A 75 3.14 23.41 -36.98
N VAL A 76 2.94 24.62 -36.45
CA VAL A 76 3.73 25.12 -35.30
C VAL A 76 3.54 24.22 -34.07
N VAL A 77 2.36 23.62 -33.93
CA VAL A 77 2.03 22.67 -32.85
C VAL A 77 2.38 21.23 -33.27
N ASN A 78 1.96 20.80 -34.46
CA ASN A 78 2.11 19.41 -34.91
C ASN A 78 3.56 19.00 -35.15
N ALA A 79 4.40 19.93 -35.63
CA ALA A 79 5.83 19.69 -35.80
C ALA A 79 6.51 19.34 -34.47
N TYR A 80 5.99 19.81 -33.34
CA TYR A 80 6.47 19.43 -32.03
C TYR A 80 5.83 18.15 -31.50
N LEU A 81 4.49 18.06 -31.53
CA LEU A 81 3.74 16.95 -30.91
C LEU A 81 4.05 15.59 -31.52
N ILE A 82 4.24 15.51 -32.84
CA ILE A 82 4.44 14.23 -33.53
C ILE A 82 5.80 13.60 -33.22
N PRO A 83 6.96 14.28 -33.35
CA PRO A 83 8.23 13.71 -32.90
C PRO A 83 8.26 13.53 -31.38
N PHE A 84 7.61 14.41 -30.61
CA PHE A 84 7.49 14.24 -29.15
C PHE A 84 6.81 12.93 -28.78
N GLY A 85 5.62 12.66 -29.34
CA GLY A 85 4.86 11.44 -29.09
C GLY A 85 5.48 10.21 -29.76
N GLY A 86 5.75 10.30 -31.07
CA GLY A 86 6.19 9.18 -31.90
C GLY A 86 7.57 8.61 -31.55
N LEU A 87 8.45 9.41 -30.95
CA LEU A 87 9.77 8.95 -30.49
C LEU A 87 9.83 8.63 -28.99
N LEU A 88 8.73 8.76 -28.25
CA LEU A 88 8.74 8.56 -26.79
C LEU A 88 9.12 7.13 -26.41
N LEU A 89 8.50 6.13 -27.05
CA LEU A 89 8.82 4.72 -26.85
C LEU A 89 10.25 4.38 -27.29
N PHE A 90 10.69 4.96 -28.43
CA PHE A 90 12.06 4.81 -28.92
C PHE A 90 13.07 5.37 -27.90
N ALA A 91 12.83 6.56 -27.38
CA ALA A 91 13.69 7.22 -26.40
C ALA A 91 13.76 6.46 -25.07
N GLY A 92 12.64 5.91 -24.59
CA GLY A 92 12.63 5.07 -23.40
C GLY A 92 13.52 3.84 -23.57
N ARG A 93 13.36 3.13 -24.68
CA ARG A 93 14.20 1.96 -25.00
C ARG A 93 15.68 2.32 -25.19
N LEU A 94 15.96 3.48 -25.79
CA LEU A 94 17.32 3.99 -25.90
C LEU A 94 17.92 4.25 -24.51
N GLY A 95 17.12 4.78 -23.57
CA GLY A 95 17.50 4.99 -22.17
C GLY A 95 17.93 3.70 -21.48
N ASP A 96 17.18 2.61 -21.70
CA ASP A 96 17.53 1.29 -21.15
C ASP A 96 18.89 0.79 -21.67
N LEU A 97 19.18 0.99 -22.97
CA LEU A 97 20.40 0.50 -23.65
C LEU A 97 21.65 1.34 -23.36
N ILE A 98 21.60 2.65 -23.58
CA ILE A 98 22.79 3.53 -23.50
C ILE A 98 22.87 4.33 -22.20
N GLY A 99 21.84 4.26 -21.36
CA GLY A 99 21.78 4.85 -20.04
C GLY A 99 20.89 6.09 -19.98
N THR A 100 20.07 6.16 -18.93
CA THR A 100 19.01 7.17 -18.77
C THR A 100 19.56 8.60 -18.70
N LYS A 101 20.67 8.83 -17.99
CA LYS A 101 21.34 10.14 -17.91
C LYS A 101 21.78 10.67 -19.28
N ARG A 102 22.36 9.81 -20.12
CA ARG A 102 22.85 10.22 -21.45
C ARG A 102 21.69 10.65 -22.34
N VAL A 103 20.59 9.89 -22.32
CA VAL A 103 19.39 10.21 -23.09
C VAL A 103 18.77 11.50 -22.58
N PHE A 104 18.61 11.67 -21.26
CA PHE A 104 18.09 12.91 -20.65
C PHE A 104 18.92 14.14 -21.06
N LEU A 105 20.25 14.09 -20.89
CA LEU A 105 21.13 15.20 -21.23
C LEU A 105 21.16 15.51 -22.73
N SER A 106 21.16 14.48 -23.58
CA SER A 106 21.12 14.66 -25.03
C SER A 106 19.81 15.28 -25.49
N GLY A 107 18.68 14.83 -24.93
CA GLY A 107 17.36 15.37 -25.20
C GLY A 107 17.24 16.82 -24.76
N LEU A 108 17.68 17.13 -23.54
CA LEU A 108 17.60 18.48 -22.98
C LEU A 108 18.53 19.45 -23.73
N GLY A 109 19.73 18.99 -24.10
CA GLY A 109 20.65 19.76 -24.94
C GLY A 109 20.06 20.06 -26.31
N LEU A 110 19.46 19.05 -26.96
CA LEU A 110 18.80 19.19 -28.26
C LEU A 110 17.59 20.13 -28.19
N PHE A 111 16.76 19.99 -27.15
CA PHE A 111 15.62 20.87 -26.90
C PHE A 111 16.07 22.32 -26.71
N THR A 112 17.08 22.55 -25.86
CA THR A 112 17.61 23.89 -25.57
C THR A 112 18.20 24.55 -26.81
N ALA A 113 18.97 23.81 -27.62
CA ALA A 113 19.52 24.30 -28.87
C ALA A 113 18.41 24.62 -29.89
N ALA A 114 17.41 23.76 -30.01
CA ALA A 114 16.27 23.99 -30.87
C ALA A 114 15.44 25.21 -30.43
N SER A 115 15.29 25.45 -29.13
CA SER A 115 14.62 26.66 -28.60
C SER A 115 15.33 27.95 -29.01
N VAL A 116 16.67 27.95 -29.11
CA VAL A 116 17.41 29.11 -29.65
C VAL A 116 17.02 29.36 -31.11
N VAL A 117 16.95 28.29 -31.93
CA VAL A 117 16.58 28.41 -33.34
C VAL A 117 15.13 28.85 -33.50
N CYS A 118 14.19 28.34 -32.68
CA CYS A 118 12.80 28.81 -32.65
C CYS A 118 12.71 30.30 -32.31
N GLY A 119 13.46 30.77 -31.32
CA GLY A 119 13.51 32.19 -30.93
C GLY A 119 14.16 33.10 -31.98
N LEU A 120 15.00 32.55 -32.86
CA LEU A 120 15.62 33.28 -33.98
C LEU A 120 14.86 33.14 -35.31
N ALA A 121 13.74 32.41 -35.32
CA ALA A 121 13.03 32.11 -36.55
C ALA A 121 12.43 33.39 -37.19
N THR A 122 12.80 33.61 -38.45
CA THR A 122 12.31 34.73 -39.29
C THR A 122 11.35 34.28 -40.38
N ASP A 123 11.23 32.96 -40.61
CA ASP A 123 10.31 32.37 -41.57
C ASP A 123 9.69 31.09 -41.04
N GLN A 124 8.62 30.66 -41.72
CA GLN A 124 7.78 29.53 -41.34
C GLN A 124 8.54 28.21 -41.32
N ALA A 125 9.44 27.99 -42.30
CA ALA A 125 10.15 26.72 -42.44
C ALA A 125 11.19 26.53 -41.33
N VAL A 126 11.91 27.60 -40.97
CA VAL A 126 12.86 27.59 -39.86
C VAL A 126 12.14 27.30 -38.54
N LEU A 127 11.00 27.95 -38.27
CA LEU A 127 10.23 27.70 -37.05
C LEU A 127 9.74 26.24 -37.01
N VAL A 128 9.10 25.76 -38.07
CA VAL A 128 8.57 24.38 -38.14
C VAL A 128 9.68 23.34 -38.00
N GLY A 129 10.81 23.52 -38.68
CA GLY A 129 11.97 22.63 -38.58
C GLY A 129 12.59 22.62 -37.17
N ALA A 130 12.72 23.79 -36.55
CA ALA A 130 13.20 23.90 -35.18
C ALA A 130 12.23 23.25 -34.17
N ARG A 131 10.92 23.43 -34.35
CA ARG A 131 9.88 22.76 -33.55
C ARG A 131 9.94 21.24 -33.65
N PHE A 132 10.25 20.71 -34.84
CA PHE A 132 10.50 19.27 -35.02
C PHE A 132 11.66 18.80 -34.15
N VAL A 133 12.81 19.45 -34.25
CA VAL A 133 14.00 19.11 -33.44
C VAL A 133 13.72 19.27 -31.95
N GLN A 134 12.96 20.30 -31.58
CA GLN A 134 12.54 20.55 -30.20
C GLN A 134 11.65 19.42 -29.66
N GLY A 135 10.72 18.90 -30.47
CA GLY A 135 9.90 17.75 -30.10
C GLY A 135 10.72 16.47 -29.92
N VAL A 136 11.74 16.23 -30.76
CA VAL A 136 12.70 15.14 -30.56
C VAL A 136 13.42 15.27 -29.21
N GLY A 137 13.91 16.48 -28.89
CA GLY A 137 14.55 16.76 -27.61
C GLY A 137 13.63 16.54 -26.41
N GLY A 138 12.36 16.96 -26.52
CA GLY A 138 11.35 16.79 -25.48
C GLY A 138 11.00 15.32 -25.24
N ALA A 139 10.89 14.50 -26.29
CA ALA A 139 10.69 13.05 -26.17
C ALA A 139 11.83 12.40 -25.38
N PHE A 140 13.08 12.72 -25.75
CA PHE A 140 14.28 12.13 -25.15
C PHE A 140 14.42 12.54 -23.69
N THR A 141 14.11 13.80 -23.38
CA THR A 141 14.14 14.32 -22.01
C THR A 141 13.09 13.63 -21.14
N THR A 142 11.85 13.49 -21.63
CA THR A 142 10.71 13.05 -20.81
C THR A 142 10.66 11.53 -20.63
N ALA A 143 11.04 10.74 -21.65
CA ALA A 143 10.84 9.30 -21.67
C ALA A 143 11.55 8.54 -20.53
N VAL A 144 12.68 9.05 -20.05
CA VAL A 144 13.52 8.36 -19.06
C VAL A 144 13.28 8.81 -17.61
N VAL A 145 12.56 9.93 -17.40
CA VAL A 145 12.42 10.57 -16.09
C VAL A 145 11.74 9.68 -15.07
N LEU A 146 10.66 8.98 -15.44
CA LEU A 146 9.93 8.10 -14.53
C LEU A 146 10.83 6.96 -14.00
N SER A 147 11.59 6.33 -14.90
CA SER A 147 12.56 5.28 -14.56
C SER A 147 13.68 5.82 -13.65
N MET A 148 14.17 7.03 -13.92
CA MET A 148 15.15 7.70 -13.07
C MET A 148 14.61 8.02 -11.68
N ILE A 149 13.34 8.43 -11.55
CA ILE A 149 12.73 8.70 -10.25
C ILE A 149 12.59 7.41 -9.44
N VAL A 150 12.05 6.34 -10.04
CA VAL A 150 11.87 5.05 -9.37
C VAL A 150 13.21 4.45 -8.93
N THR A 151 14.24 4.54 -9.76
CA THR A 151 15.58 4.04 -9.41
C THR A 151 16.30 4.91 -8.37
N MET A 152 16.07 6.23 -8.35
CA MET A 152 16.72 7.16 -7.43
C MET A 152 16.11 7.16 -6.01
N PHE A 153 14.83 6.79 -5.87
CA PHE A 153 14.12 6.74 -4.59
C PHE A 153 13.70 5.31 -4.24
N PRO A 154 14.57 4.48 -3.64
CA PRO A 154 14.27 3.08 -3.35
C PRO A 154 13.31 2.88 -2.17
N LYS A 155 13.11 3.89 -1.31
CA LYS A 155 12.18 3.78 -0.18
C LYS A 155 10.76 4.06 -0.68
N PRO A 156 9.77 3.17 -0.48
CA PRO A 156 8.39 3.34 -1.00
C PRO A 156 7.76 4.70 -0.66
N ARG A 157 8.00 5.21 0.56
CA ARG A 157 7.51 6.53 1.00
C ARG A 157 8.16 7.70 0.26
N GLU A 158 9.46 7.62 -0.05
CA GLU A 158 10.17 8.65 -0.80
C GLU A 158 9.79 8.58 -2.28
N GLN A 159 9.67 7.36 -2.81
CA GLN A 159 9.23 7.09 -4.18
C GLN A 159 7.84 7.66 -4.44
N ALA A 160 6.86 7.34 -3.59
CA ALA A 160 5.50 7.85 -3.73
C ALA A 160 5.43 9.39 -3.66
N ARG A 161 6.26 10.02 -2.81
CA ARG A 161 6.36 11.49 -2.75
C ARG A 161 6.99 12.07 -4.02
N ALA A 162 8.04 11.45 -4.52
CA ALA A 162 8.73 11.89 -5.73
C ALA A 162 7.84 11.76 -6.97
N LEU A 163 7.14 10.63 -7.12
CA LEU A 163 6.15 10.40 -8.15
C LEU A 163 4.97 11.38 -8.03
N GLY A 164 4.51 11.67 -6.81
CA GLY A 164 3.49 12.68 -6.56
C GLY A 164 3.93 14.10 -6.97
N PHE A 165 5.17 14.48 -6.66
CA PHE A 165 5.73 15.76 -7.08
C PHE A 165 5.89 15.84 -8.61
N TYR A 166 6.39 14.79 -9.24
CA TYR A 166 6.46 14.68 -10.70
C TYR A 166 5.08 14.84 -11.36
N ALA A 167 4.06 14.13 -10.85
CA ALA A 167 2.70 14.22 -11.37
C ALA A 167 2.12 15.63 -11.20
N PHE A 168 2.39 16.29 -10.06
CA PHE A 168 2.00 17.68 -9.82
C PHE A 168 2.67 18.65 -10.80
N VAL A 169 3.99 18.50 -11.04
CA VAL A 169 4.74 19.33 -11.98
C VAL A 169 4.23 19.13 -13.41
N ALA A 170 4.02 17.88 -13.83
CA ALA A 170 3.47 17.57 -15.15
C ALA A 170 2.07 18.16 -15.36
N ALA A 171 1.20 18.11 -14.34
CA ALA A 171 -0.16 18.65 -14.43
C ALA A 171 -0.20 20.20 -14.39
N SER A 172 0.65 20.83 -13.58
CA SER A 172 0.68 22.30 -13.42
C SER A 172 1.37 23.02 -14.58
N GLY A 173 2.26 22.33 -15.31
CA GLY A 173 3.03 22.91 -16.41
C GLY A 173 2.17 23.52 -17.52
N ALA A 174 1.04 22.92 -17.87
CA ALA A 174 0.18 23.43 -18.94
C ALA A 174 -0.38 24.83 -18.62
N ALA A 175 -0.88 25.02 -17.40
CA ALA A 175 -1.41 26.31 -16.92
C ALA A 175 -0.31 27.37 -16.80
N LEU A 176 0.83 26.98 -16.23
CA LEU A 176 2.00 27.84 -16.10
C LEU A 176 2.49 28.30 -17.47
N GLY A 177 2.51 27.42 -18.47
CA GLY A 177 2.94 27.78 -19.81
C GLY A 177 1.97 28.70 -20.53
N GLN A 178 0.66 28.54 -20.37
CA GLN A 178 -0.30 29.49 -20.95
C GLN A 178 -0.14 30.89 -20.33
N LEU A 179 -0.01 30.99 -19.00
CA LEU A 179 0.18 32.28 -18.32
C LEU A 179 1.54 32.92 -18.62
N ALA A 180 2.62 32.14 -18.56
CA ALA A 180 3.96 32.62 -18.87
C ALA A 180 4.08 33.00 -20.36
N GLY A 181 3.52 32.19 -21.26
CA GLY A 181 3.46 32.46 -22.69
C GLY A 181 2.68 33.73 -23.00
N ALA A 182 1.53 33.95 -22.36
CA ALA A 182 0.75 35.18 -22.46
C ALA A 182 1.57 36.39 -22.01
N ALA A 183 2.19 36.31 -20.83
CA ALA A 183 2.97 37.40 -20.26
C ALA A 183 4.20 37.74 -21.13
N LEU A 184 4.95 36.74 -21.58
CA LEU A 184 6.13 36.93 -22.42
C LEU A 184 5.77 37.48 -23.80
N THR A 185 4.70 36.96 -24.42
CA THR A 185 4.25 37.42 -25.74
C THR A 185 3.69 38.85 -25.66
N ALA A 186 2.95 39.18 -24.60
CA ALA A 186 2.38 40.51 -24.41
C ALA A 186 3.42 41.58 -24.03
N SER A 187 4.45 41.23 -23.25
CA SER A 187 5.42 42.20 -22.72
C SER A 187 6.66 42.38 -23.61
N LEU A 188 7.04 41.36 -24.38
CA LEU A 188 8.25 41.35 -25.19
C LEU A 188 7.93 41.03 -26.65
N SER A 189 7.89 39.74 -26.99
CA SER A 189 7.50 39.22 -28.29
C SER A 189 7.26 37.72 -28.18
N TRP A 190 6.59 37.12 -29.18
CA TRP A 190 6.39 35.67 -29.20
C TRP A 190 7.71 34.88 -29.25
N HIS A 191 8.80 35.45 -29.77
CA HIS A 191 10.12 34.78 -29.79
C HIS A 191 10.63 34.42 -28.38
N TRP A 192 10.28 35.24 -27.38
CA TRP A 192 10.74 35.05 -26.00
C TRP A 192 10.12 33.84 -25.30
N ILE A 193 9.02 33.30 -25.81
CA ILE A 193 8.47 32.03 -25.30
C ILE A 193 9.44 30.86 -25.55
N PHE A 194 10.33 31.00 -26.54
CA PHE A 194 11.39 30.02 -26.82
C PHE A 194 12.69 30.40 -26.12
N PHE A 195 13.08 31.68 -26.11
CA PHE A 195 14.32 32.11 -25.45
C PHE A 195 14.33 31.87 -23.94
N VAL A 196 13.18 31.92 -23.27
CA VAL A 196 13.09 31.64 -21.82
C VAL A 196 13.56 30.22 -21.47
N ASN A 197 13.46 29.28 -22.40
CA ASN A 197 13.91 27.90 -22.21
C ASN A 197 15.44 27.79 -22.18
N VAL A 198 16.16 28.74 -22.79
CA VAL A 198 17.62 28.68 -22.94
C VAL A 198 18.36 28.78 -21.59
N PRO A 199 18.14 29.81 -20.75
CA PRO A 199 18.80 29.90 -19.46
C PRO A 199 18.38 28.75 -18.53
N ILE A 200 17.10 28.35 -18.55
CA ILE A 200 16.59 27.25 -17.73
C ILE A 200 17.24 25.92 -18.15
N GLY A 201 17.29 25.65 -19.46
CA GLY A 201 17.92 24.46 -20.03
C GLY A 201 19.40 24.37 -19.70
N LEU A 202 20.15 25.46 -19.85
CA LEU A 202 21.58 25.50 -19.51
C LEU A 202 21.83 25.22 -18.02
N VAL A 203 21.10 25.88 -17.11
CA VAL A 203 21.21 25.65 -15.66
C VAL A 203 20.85 24.19 -15.32
N THR A 204 19.80 23.67 -15.94
CA THR A 204 19.34 22.28 -15.72
C THR A 204 20.36 21.27 -16.24
N ILE A 205 21.00 21.50 -17.38
CA ILE A 205 22.07 20.65 -17.93
C ILE A 205 23.27 20.64 -16.97
N LEU A 206 23.73 21.82 -16.52
CA LEU A 206 24.86 21.92 -15.59
C LEU A 206 24.58 21.20 -14.27
N ALA A 207 23.36 21.36 -13.73
CA ALA A 207 22.91 20.66 -12.54
C ALA A 207 22.80 19.14 -12.78
N ALA A 208 22.23 18.72 -13.91
CA ALA A 208 22.04 17.31 -14.28
C ALA A 208 23.36 16.56 -14.47
N VAL A 209 24.36 17.18 -15.08
CA VAL A 209 25.70 16.61 -15.24
C VAL A 209 26.29 16.24 -13.88
N ARG A 210 26.08 17.10 -12.88
CA ARG A 210 26.60 16.92 -11.51
C ARG A 210 25.73 15.99 -10.65
N LEU A 211 24.40 16.10 -10.76
CA LEU A 211 23.44 15.50 -9.83
C LEU A 211 22.83 14.17 -10.30
N LEU A 212 22.90 13.83 -11.59
CA LEU A 212 22.33 12.56 -12.09
C LEU A 212 23.39 11.48 -12.23
N ASP A 213 23.02 10.24 -11.94
CA ASP A 213 23.82 9.05 -12.22
C ASP A 213 23.40 8.39 -13.53
N ASN A 214 24.34 7.75 -14.22
CA ASN A 214 24.06 7.06 -15.47
C ASN A 214 23.72 5.59 -15.21
N VAL A 215 22.45 5.31 -14.92
CA VAL A 215 21.91 3.96 -14.74
C VAL A 215 21.58 3.34 -16.10
N ARG A 216 22.02 2.09 -16.31
CA ARG A 216 21.76 1.28 -17.51
C ARG A 216 21.08 -0.02 -17.09
N ASP A 217 20.22 -0.55 -17.95
CA ASP A 217 19.65 -1.88 -17.73
C ASP A 217 20.59 -2.93 -18.34
N THR A 218 21.31 -3.67 -17.49
CA THR A 218 22.24 -4.72 -17.92
C THR A 218 21.53 -5.93 -18.53
N SER A 219 20.20 -6.03 -18.36
CA SER A 219 19.36 -7.09 -18.93
C SER A 219 18.68 -6.69 -20.24
N ALA A 220 18.78 -5.42 -20.65
CA ALA A 220 18.25 -4.97 -21.92
C ALA A 220 19.10 -5.56 -23.06
N GLY A 221 18.60 -6.66 -23.66
CA GLY A 221 19.26 -7.36 -24.77
C GLY A 221 19.55 -6.46 -25.99
N GLU A 222 20.10 -7.04 -27.06
CA GLU A 222 20.66 -6.26 -28.17
C GLU A 222 19.60 -5.65 -29.11
N GLY A 223 19.58 -4.32 -29.25
CA GLY A 223 19.02 -3.61 -30.41
C GLY A 223 17.83 -2.67 -30.17
N ILE A 224 17.70 -1.66 -31.04
CA ILE A 224 16.63 -0.64 -31.04
C ILE A 224 15.98 -0.55 -32.43
N ASP A 225 14.67 -0.38 -32.48
CA ASP A 225 13.91 -0.28 -33.73
C ASP A 225 13.82 1.17 -34.25
N TRP A 226 14.94 1.67 -34.76
CA TRP A 226 15.02 3.00 -35.37
C TRP A 226 14.26 3.08 -36.70
N ILE A 227 14.14 1.97 -37.45
CA ILE A 227 13.38 1.90 -38.72
C ILE A 227 11.90 2.11 -38.42
N GLY A 228 11.37 1.41 -37.41
CA GLY A 228 10.00 1.58 -36.95
C GLY A 228 9.74 2.99 -36.46
N ALA A 229 10.67 3.59 -35.72
CA ALA A 229 10.54 4.96 -35.22
C ALA A 229 10.45 5.98 -36.37
N LEU A 230 11.34 5.85 -37.36
CA LEU A 230 11.37 6.71 -38.53
C LEU A 230 10.12 6.53 -39.40
N ALA A 231 9.65 5.29 -39.58
CA ALA A 231 8.44 4.99 -40.33
C ALA A 231 7.19 5.57 -39.65
N LEU A 232 7.09 5.47 -38.31
CA LEU A 232 5.99 6.04 -37.54
C LEU A 232 5.95 7.57 -37.67
N VAL A 233 7.04 8.25 -37.30
CA VAL A 233 7.12 9.72 -37.37
C VAL A 233 6.94 10.22 -38.80
N GLY A 234 7.59 9.57 -39.78
CA GLY A 234 7.48 9.91 -41.19
C GLY A 234 6.07 9.73 -41.73
N SER A 235 5.39 8.64 -41.38
CA SER A 235 3.99 8.42 -41.79
C SER A 235 3.06 9.50 -41.25
N LEU A 236 3.19 9.86 -39.97
CA LEU A 236 2.33 10.85 -39.33
C LEU A 236 2.59 12.26 -39.84
N MET A 237 3.85 12.66 -39.98
CA MET A 237 4.24 13.93 -40.61
C MET A 237 3.65 14.04 -42.01
N LEU A 238 3.75 12.97 -42.81
CA LEU A 238 3.24 12.95 -44.17
C LEU A 238 1.71 12.91 -44.23
N THR A 239 1.04 12.27 -43.26
CA THR A 239 -0.41 12.34 -43.10
C THR A 239 -0.85 13.77 -42.83
N VAL A 240 -0.22 14.46 -41.86
CA VAL A 240 -0.54 15.87 -41.58
C VAL A 240 -0.27 16.73 -42.80
N TYR A 241 0.86 16.54 -43.49
CA TYR A 241 1.17 17.24 -44.72
C TYR A 241 0.10 17.03 -45.80
N ALA A 242 -0.34 15.79 -46.03
CA ALA A 242 -1.37 15.49 -47.01
C ALA A 242 -2.72 16.14 -46.65
N ILE A 243 -3.06 16.25 -45.37
CA ILE A 243 -4.33 16.86 -44.92
C ILE A 243 -4.25 18.39 -45.04
N VAL A 244 -3.16 19.00 -44.59
CA VAL A 244 -2.99 20.47 -44.59
C VAL A 244 -2.84 21.00 -46.02
N GLN A 245 -2.10 20.29 -46.90
CA GLN A 245 -1.87 20.71 -48.29
C GLN A 245 -2.91 20.17 -49.29
N ALA A 246 -4.11 19.79 -48.82
CA ALA A 246 -5.11 19.14 -49.65
C ALA A 246 -5.49 19.95 -50.91
N ASP A 247 -5.44 21.28 -50.83
CA ASP A 247 -5.79 22.21 -51.92
C ASP A 247 -4.65 22.48 -52.93
N ALA A 248 -3.43 21.99 -52.68
CA ALA A 248 -2.28 22.16 -53.59
C ALA A 248 -2.35 21.30 -54.88
N GLY A 249 -3.47 20.59 -55.10
CA GLY A 249 -3.80 19.79 -56.29
C GLY A 249 -4.03 18.30 -55.99
N GLY A 250 -5.14 17.74 -56.50
CA GLY A 250 -5.59 16.38 -56.17
C GLY A 250 -4.57 15.26 -56.40
N ALA A 251 -3.68 15.39 -57.39
CA ALA A 251 -2.62 14.41 -57.65
C ALA A 251 -1.50 14.44 -56.60
N ARG A 252 -1.15 15.62 -56.08
CA ARG A 252 -0.13 15.76 -55.02
C ARG A 252 -0.68 15.26 -53.69
N THR A 253 -1.92 15.60 -53.36
CA THR A 253 -2.64 15.14 -52.17
C THR A 253 -2.83 13.61 -52.19
N ALA A 254 -3.20 13.04 -53.34
CA ALA A 254 -3.31 11.60 -53.51
C ALA A 254 -1.94 10.90 -53.39
N LEU A 255 -0.87 11.50 -53.92
CA LEU A 255 0.48 10.96 -53.82
C LEU A 255 1.00 10.99 -52.37
N SER A 256 0.89 12.13 -51.67
CA SER A 256 1.33 12.26 -50.28
C SER A 256 0.48 11.42 -49.34
N GLY A 257 -0.84 11.39 -49.53
CA GLY A 257 -1.76 10.53 -48.77
C GLY A 257 -1.50 9.04 -49.02
N GLY A 258 -1.29 8.65 -50.28
CA GLY A 258 -0.91 7.28 -50.65
C GLY A 258 0.42 6.87 -50.03
N LEU A 259 1.44 7.73 -50.09
CA LEU A 259 2.73 7.48 -49.46
C LEU A 259 2.65 7.43 -47.93
N ALA A 260 1.80 8.25 -47.30
CA ALA A 260 1.56 8.21 -45.86
C ALA A 260 0.92 6.87 -45.44
N LEU A 261 -0.09 6.41 -46.18
CA LEU A 261 -0.72 5.11 -45.98
C LEU A 261 0.27 3.96 -46.22
N LEU A 262 1.13 4.06 -47.25
CA LEU A 262 2.18 3.07 -47.51
C LEU A 262 3.20 3.02 -46.38
N LEU A 263 3.65 4.16 -45.85
CA LEU A 263 4.57 4.22 -44.72
C LEU A 263 3.94 3.68 -43.44
N MET A 264 2.68 4.01 -43.17
CA MET A 264 1.95 3.47 -42.01
C MET A 264 1.73 1.95 -42.15
N ALA A 265 1.35 1.46 -43.33
CA ALA A 265 1.23 0.03 -43.60
C ALA A 265 2.59 -0.67 -43.48
N GLY A 266 3.66 -0.04 -44.00
CA GLY A 266 5.04 -0.49 -43.87
C GLY A 266 5.47 -0.57 -42.40
N PHE A 267 5.14 0.43 -41.59
CA PHE A 267 5.37 0.43 -40.15
C PHE A 267 4.66 -0.76 -39.48
N VAL A 268 3.35 -0.96 -39.73
CA VAL A 268 2.59 -2.07 -39.15
C VAL A 268 3.17 -3.43 -39.55
N LEU A 269 3.54 -3.60 -40.82
CA LEU A 269 4.15 -4.83 -41.32
C LEU A 269 5.56 -5.05 -40.73
N TRP A 270 6.35 -3.99 -40.56
CA TRP A 270 7.67 -4.03 -39.95
C TRP A 270 7.58 -4.40 -38.47
N GLN A 271 6.68 -3.78 -37.70
CA GLN A 271 6.48 -4.10 -36.28
C GLN A 271 6.12 -5.57 -36.05
N ARG A 272 5.42 -6.21 -37.00
CA ARG A 272 5.09 -7.66 -36.93
C ARG A 272 6.30 -8.57 -37.13
N ARG A 273 7.38 -8.09 -37.76
CA ARG A 273 8.55 -8.89 -38.17
C ARG A 273 9.84 -8.49 -37.44
N ALA A 274 9.88 -7.30 -36.85
CA ALA A 274 11.02 -6.78 -36.12
C ALA A 274 11.32 -7.66 -34.89
N ARG A 275 12.61 -7.87 -34.60
CA ARG A 275 13.06 -8.64 -33.43
C ARG A 275 12.77 -7.92 -32.11
N ASN A 276 12.88 -6.58 -32.11
CA ASN A 276 12.63 -5.71 -30.96
C ASN A 276 11.66 -4.57 -31.35
N PRO A 277 10.36 -4.86 -31.55
CA PRO A 277 9.39 -3.86 -31.99
C PRO A 277 9.22 -2.73 -30.97
N LEU A 278 8.92 -1.52 -31.43
CA LEU A 278 8.56 -0.38 -30.55
C LEU A 278 7.28 -0.65 -29.76
N VAL A 279 6.30 -1.31 -30.40
CA VAL A 279 5.04 -1.71 -29.78
C VAL A 279 4.91 -3.23 -29.94
N PRO A 280 5.18 -4.01 -28.87
CA PRO A 280 5.01 -5.45 -28.92
C PRO A 280 3.57 -5.83 -29.27
N GLY A 281 3.38 -6.65 -30.30
CA GLY A 281 2.04 -7.06 -30.74
C GLY A 281 1.22 -7.77 -29.66
N GLU A 282 1.89 -8.38 -28.68
CA GLU A 282 1.27 -9.01 -27.51
C GLU A 282 0.49 -8.00 -26.64
N VAL A 283 1.01 -6.78 -26.50
CA VAL A 283 0.36 -5.71 -25.71
C VAL A 283 -0.93 -5.25 -26.39
N LEU A 284 -0.94 -5.19 -27.72
CA LEU A 284 -2.13 -4.81 -28.51
C LEU A 284 -3.16 -5.94 -28.67
N ARG A 285 -2.83 -7.18 -28.31
CA ARG A 285 -3.83 -8.28 -28.28
C ARG A 285 -4.80 -8.12 -27.11
N ALA A 286 -4.41 -7.44 -26.04
CA ALA A 286 -5.29 -7.15 -24.93
C ALA A 286 -6.37 -6.14 -25.37
N ARG A 287 -7.63 -6.58 -25.35
CA ARG A 287 -8.78 -5.81 -25.85
C ARG A 287 -8.87 -4.43 -25.19
N ASN A 288 -8.76 -4.36 -23.87
CA ASN A 288 -8.84 -3.09 -23.13
C ASN A 288 -7.65 -2.17 -23.41
N VAL A 289 -6.45 -2.70 -23.70
CA VAL A 289 -5.30 -1.88 -24.09
C VAL A 289 -5.52 -1.28 -25.47
N ALA A 290 -5.90 -2.10 -26.46
CA ALA A 290 -6.14 -1.63 -27.82
C ALA A 290 -7.25 -0.57 -27.88
N TRP A 291 -8.42 -0.86 -27.30
CA TRP A 291 -9.56 0.06 -27.37
C TRP A 291 -9.39 1.28 -26.48
N SER A 292 -8.73 1.19 -25.32
CA SER A 292 -8.45 2.38 -24.52
C SER A 292 -7.50 3.33 -25.24
N ASN A 293 -6.54 2.83 -26.02
CA ASN A 293 -5.69 3.69 -26.86
C ASN A 293 -6.51 4.37 -27.98
N VAL A 294 -7.39 3.64 -28.67
CA VAL A 294 -8.28 4.25 -29.69
C VAL A 294 -9.20 5.31 -29.07
N VAL A 295 -9.82 4.99 -27.94
CA VAL A 295 -10.67 5.92 -27.18
C VAL A 295 -9.87 7.14 -26.75
N LEU A 296 -8.68 6.96 -26.18
CA LEU A 296 -7.81 8.04 -25.73
C LEU A 296 -7.42 8.96 -26.90
N ALA A 297 -7.03 8.40 -28.05
CA ALA A 297 -6.67 9.16 -29.24
C ALA A 297 -7.81 10.07 -29.71
N LEU A 298 -9.04 9.53 -29.78
CA LEU A 298 -10.23 10.30 -30.18
C LEU A 298 -10.67 11.29 -29.09
N MET A 299 -10.53 10.90 -27.82
CA MET A 299 -10.93 11.71 -26.68
C MET A 299 -10.11 13.00 -26.58
N VAL A 300 -8.83 12.97 -26.95
CA VAL A 300 -7.94 14.15 -26.89
C VAL A 300 -7.89 14.98 -28.16
N ALA A 301 -8.40 14.45 -29.28
CA ALA A 301 -8.42 15.13 -30.58
C ALA A 301 -9.20 16.46 -30.52
N GLY A 302 -10.47 16.42 -30.11
CA GLY A 302 -11.34 17.60 -30.00
C GLY A 302 -10.84 18.66 -29.00
N PRO A 303 -10.53 18.31 -27.73
CA PRO A 303 -10.02 19.26 -26.74
C PRO A 303 -8.69 19.92 -27.12
N THR A 304 -7.81 19.22 -27.83
CA THR A 304 -6.55 19.84 -28.30
C THR A 304 -6.84 20.89 -29.37
N ALA A 305 -7.66 20.54 -30.36
CA ALA A 305 -8.10 21.49 -31.37
C ALA A 305 -8.88 22.66 -30.76
N MET A 306 -9.59 22.43 -29.64
CA MET A 306 -10.27 23.49 -28.92
C MET A 306 -9.33 24.57 -28.43
N PHE A 307 -8.18 24.23 -27.84
CA PHE A 307 -7.23 25.27 -27.39
C PHE A 307 -6.72 26.12 -28.55
N PHE A 308 -6.44 25.47 -29.68
CA PHE A 308 -5.99 26.15 -30.90
C PHE A 308 -7.08 27.07 -31.49
N LEU A 309 -8.28 26.53 -31.73
CA LEU A 309 -9.36 27.24 -32.41
C LEU A 309 -10.01 28.31 -31.52
N CYS A 310 -10.19 28.04 -30.22
CA CYS A 310 -10.68 29.07 -29.29
C CYS A 310 -9.69 30.22 -29.16
N ALA A 311 -8.37 29.98 -29.24
CA ALA A 311 -7.39 31.06 -29.19
C ALA A 311 -7.53 31.99 -30.39
N LEU A 312 -7.66 31.43 -31.59
CA LEU A 312 -7.90 32.21 -32.80
C LEU A 312 -9.26 32.93 -32.77
N TYR A 313 -10.31 32.29 -32.26
CA TYR A 313 -11.63 32.92 -32.12
C TYR A 313 -11.59 34.11 -31.15
N LEU A 314 -11.04 33.93 -29.94
CA LEU A 314 -10.98 34.98 -28.93
C LEU A 314 -10.19 36.20 -29.42
N GLN A 315 -9.09 35.99 -30.14
CA GLN A 315 -8.25 37.08 -30.63
C GLN A 315 -8.74 37.67 -31.96
N ASN A 316 -8.98 36.84 -32.98
CA ASN A 316 -9.28 37.32 -34.34
C ASN A 316 -10.76 37.68 -34.56
N VAL A 317 -11.67 37.20 -33.70
CA VAL A 317 -13.11 37.52 -33.76
C VAL A 317 -13.52 38.45 -32.61
N LEU A 318 -13.20 38.07 -31.36
CA LEU A 318 -13.60 38.86 -30.18
C LEU A 318 -12.60 39.97 -29.79
N GLY A 319 -11.44 40.04 -30.45
CA GLY A 319 -10.47 41.12 -30.24
C GLY A 319 -9.75 41.07 -28.90
N PHE A 320 -9.66 39.90 -28.25
CA PHE A 320 -8.96 39.75 -26.97
C PHE A 320 -7.47 40.07 -27.12
N THR A 321 -6.92 40.74 -26.13
CA THR A 321 -5.48 40.89 -25.98
C THR A 321 -4.82 39.56 -25.62
N VAL A 322 -3.51 39.45 -25.88
CA VAL A 322 -2.71 38.26 -25.55
C VAL A 322 -2.81 37.91 -24.06
N MET A 323 -2.85 38.91 -23.17
CA MET A 323 -2.99 38.71 -21.73
C MET A 323 -4.37 38.14 -21.36
N GLU A 324 -5.44 38.71 -21.94
CA GLU A 324 -6.81 38.22 -21.72
C GLU A 324 -6.97 36.79 -22.21
N LEU A 325 -6.37 36.45 -23.35
CA LEU A 325 -6.34 35.09 -23.89
C LEU A 325 -5.65 34.11 -22.93
N GLY A 326 -4.54 34.51 -22.31
CA GLY A 326 -3.86 33.71 -21.27
C GLY A 326 -4.77 33.41 -20.07
N PHE A 327 -5.51 34.40 -19.57
CA PHE A 327 -6.45 34.23 -18.47
C PHE A 327 -7.71 33.43 -18.87
N ALA A 328 -8.13 33.49 -20.14
CA ALA A 328 -9.30 32.79 -20.64
C ALA A 328 -9.21 31.26 -20.53
N PHE A 329 -8.01 30.69 -20.57
CA PHE A 329 -7.83 29.23 -20.46
C PHE A 329 -7.52 28.72 -19.04
N VAL A 330 -7.20 29.61 -18.09
CA VAL A 330 -6.94 29.24 -16.69
C VAL A 330 -8.10 28.44 -16.07
N PRO A 331 -9.38 28.80 -16.25
CA PRO A 331 -10.49 28.02 -15.72
C PRO A 331 -10.50 26.56 -16.21
N ALA A 332 -10.15 26.31 -17.47
CA ALA A 332 -10.02 24.96 -18.01
C ALA A 332 -8.92 24.18 -17.27
N ALA A 333 -7.74 24.78 -17.11
CA ALA A 333 -6.62 24.13 -16.44
C ALA A 333 -6.93 23.82 -14.97
N VAL A 334 -7.59 24.74 -14.25
CA VAL A 334 -8.06 24.52 -12.88
C VAL A 334 -9.09 23.39 -12.84
N ALA A 335 -10.05 23.36 -13.78
CA ALA A 335 -11.06 22.30 -13.87
C ALA A 335 -10.44 20.93 -14.15
N ILE A 336 -9.45 20.85 -15.05
CA ILE A 336 -8.67 19.64 -15.32
C ILE A 336 -7.94 19.18 -14.05
N GLY A 337 -7.24 20.09 -13.37
CA GLY A 337 -6.49 19.78 -12.16
C GLY A 337 -7.37 19.32 -11.00
N VAL A 338 -8.47 20.02 -10.72
CA VAL A 338 -9.44 19.65 -9.68
C VAL A 338 -10.15 18.34 -10.03
N GLY A 339 -10.56 18.18 -11.29
CA GLY A 339 -11.16 16.95 -11.81
C GLY A 339 -10.24 15.75 -11.59
N SER A 340 -8.98 15.85 -12.03
CA SER A 340 -8.01 14.75 -12.00
C SER A 340 -7.50 14.42 -10.61
N LEU A 341 -7.17 15.44 -9.80
CA LEU A 341 -6.48 15.25 -8.51
C LEU A 341 -7.43 15.10 -7.32
N LYS A 342 -8.64 15.68 -7.40
CA LYS A 342 -9.59 15.71 -6.27
C LYS A 342 -10.85 14.90 -6.54
N VAL A 343 -11.47 15.06 -7.70
CA VAL A 343 -12.82 14.51 -7.93
C VAL A 343 -12.74 13.06 -8.43
N ALA A 344 -11.97 12.79 -9.49
CA ALA A 344 -11.84 11.47 -10.08
C ALA A 344 -11.40 10.40 -9.07
N PRO A 345 -10.37 10.60 -8.21
CA PRO A 345 -9.97 9.58 -7.22
C PRO A 345 -11.05 9.32 -6.17
N ARG A 346 -11.86 10.33 -5.80
CA ARG A 346 -12.97 10.15 -4.83
C ARG A 346 -14.13 9.37 -5.43
N LEU A 347 -14.46 9.63 -6.69
CA LEU A 347 -15.54 8.93 -7.40
C LEU A 347 -15.12 7.50 -7.79
N ALA A 348 -13.87 7.30 -8.21
CA ALA A 348 -13.30 6.02 -8.58
C ALA A 348 -13.19 5.01 -7.42
N ARG A 349 -13.27 5.47 -6.16
CA ARG A 349 -13.38 4.59 -4.98
C ARG A 349 -14.74 3.90 -4.85
N LYS A 350 -15.79 4.44 -5.47
CA LYS A 350 -17.18 4.00 -5.27
C LYS A 350 -17.82 3.44 -6.53
N ARG A 351 -17.17 3.57 -7.69
CA ARG A 351 -17.73 3.28 -9.01
C ARG A 351 -16.66 2.68 -9.92
N ASP A 352 -17.09 1.81 -10.83
CA ASP A 352 -16.27 1.25 -11.89
C ASP A 352 -15.71 2.36 -12.81
N ALA A 353 -14.48 2.21 -13.31
CA ALA A 353 -13.80 3.21 -14.12
C ALA A 353 -14.59 3.57 -15.38
N LYS A 354 -15.22 2.60 -16.05
CA LYS A 354 -16.04 2.84 -17.24
C LYS A 354 -17.29 3.67 -16.91
N THR A 355 -17.89 3.45 -15.74
CA THR A 355 -19.06 4.23 -15.29
C THR A 355 -18.74 5.69 -14.94
N LEU A 356 -17.46 6.01 -14.69
CA LEU A 356 -16.98 7.39 -14.55
C LEU A 356 -16.56 7.99 -15.90
N LEU A 357 -15.96 7.18 -16.78
CA LEU A 357 -15.46 7.59 -18.09
C LEU A 357 -16.57 8.14 -19.00
N LEU A 358 -17.67 7.42 -19.15
CA LEU A 358 -18.77 7.81 -20.05
C LEU A 358 -19.39 9.19 -19.72
N PRO A 359 -19.82 9.49 -18.48
CA PRO A 359 -20.36 10.80 -18.15
C PRO A 359 -19.30 11.91 -18.28
N ALA A 360 -18.03 11.62 -18.02
CA ALA A 360 -16.94 12.58 -18.22
C ALA A 360 -16.76 12.94 -19.70
N MET A 361 -16.77 11.94 -20.60
CA MET A 361 -16.77 12.17 -22.04
C MET A 361 -18.03 12.90 -22.52
N GLY A 362 -19.17 12.62 -21.88
CA GLY A 362 -20.42 13.37 -22.09
C GLY A 362 -20.29 14.85 -21.80
N LEU A 363 -19.62 15.24 -20.70
CA LEU A 363 -19.32 16.65 -20.41
C LEU A 363 -18.47 17.30 -21.51
N MET A 364 -17.45 16.60 -21.99
CA MET A 364 -16.60 17.09 -23.08
C MET A 364 -17.38 17.26 -24.38
N ALA A 365 -18.25 16.30 -24.71
CA ALA A 365 -19.11 16.36 -25.88
C ALA A 365 -20.06 17.55 -25.80
N VAL A 366 -20.72 17.78 -24.65
CA VAL A 366 -21.59 18.94 -24.46
C VAL A 366 -20.81 20.25 -24.60
N GLY A 367 -19.60 20.34 -24.03
CA GLY A 367 -18.76 21.53 -24.20
C GLY A 367 -18.37 21.80 -25.66
N LEU A 368 -17.97 20.78 -26.42
CA LEU A 368 -17.70 20.92 -27.85
C LEU A 368 -18.94 21.32 -28.65
N LEU A 369 -20.12 20.79 -28.28
CA LEU A 369 -21.39 21.15 -28.91
C LEU A 369 -21.81 22.60 -28.62
N LEU A 370 -21.51 23.11 -27.43
CA LEU A 370 -21.71 24.53 -27.11
C LEU A 370 -20.77 25.41 -27.93
N LEU A 371 -19.50 25.02 -28.07
CA LEU A 371 -18.56 25.74 -28.93
C LEU A 371 -18.94 25.70 -30.41
N ALA A 372 -19.61 24.65 -30.86
CA ALA A 372 -20.16 24.57 -32.21
C ALA A 372 -21.30 25.57 -32.48
N ARG A 373 -21.73 26.35 -31.48
CA ARG A 373 -22.80 27.35 -31.57
C ARG A 373 -22.35 28.76 -31.18
N ILE A 374 -21.05 29.02 -31.10
CA ILE A 374 -20.52 30.34 -30.74
C ILE A 374 -20.92 31.40 -31.77
N PRO A 375 -21.51 32.54 -31.38
CA PRO A 375 -21.94 33.57 -32.34
C PRO A 375 -20.78 34.50 -32.73
N ALA A 376 -20.87 35.19 -33.86
CA ALA A 376 -19.78 36.07 -34.34
C ALA A 376 -19.57 37.32 -33.46
N ASP A 377 -20.57 37.69 -32.67
CA ASP A 377 -20.57 38.76 -31.66
C ASP A 377 -20.61 38.20 -30.22
N GLY A 378 -20.00 37.03 -30.01
CA GLY A 378 -20.11 36.28 -28.77
C GLY A 378 -19.49 36.92 -27.53
N ASN A 379 -19.99 36.49 -26.38
CA ASN A 379 -19.53 36.88 -25.07
C ASN A 379 -18.76 35.74 -24.41
N TYR A 380 -17.52 36.00 -23.96
CA TYR A 380 -16.70 34.98 -23.31
C TYR A 380 -17.40 34.28 -22.12
N TRP A 381 -18.10 35.02 -21.27
CA TRP A 381 -18.72 34.47 -20.06
C TRP A 381 -19.91 33.55 -20.34
N VAL A 382 -20.60 33.77 -21.45
CA VAL A 382 -21.83 33.04 -21.81
C VAL A 382 -21.53 31.94 -22.83
N ASP A 383 -20.73 32.23 -23.84
CA ASP A 383 -20.56 31.34 -25.00
C ASP A 383 -19.30 30.46 -24.89
N VAL A 384 -18.24 30.93 -24.21
CA VAL A 384 -16.94 30.24 -24.19
C VAL A 384 -16.64 29.60 -22.83
N LEU A 385 -16.72 30.35 -21.74
CA LEU A 385 -16.35 29.88 -20.40
C LEU A 385 -17.12 28.63 -19.96
N PRO A 386 -18.45 28.51 -20.13
CA PRO A 386 -19.16 27.30 -19.74
C PRO A 386 -18.68 26.08 -20.51
N ALA A 387 -18.40 26.24 -21.80
CA ALA A 387 -17.90 25.16 -22.63
C ALA A 387 -16.47 24.73 -22.24
N VAL A 388 -15.58 25.69 -22.00
CA VAL A 388 -14.21 25.46 -21.54
C VAL A 388 -14.18 24.76 -20.18
N LEU A 389 -15.08 25.14 -19.26
CA LEU A 389 -15.22 24.46 -17.96
C LEU A 389 -15.73 23.03 -18.09
N LEU A 390 -16.69 22.77 -18.98
CA LEU A 390 -17.21 21.43 -19.24
C LEU A 390 -16.15 20.52 -19.87
N ILE A 391 -15.41 21.02 -20.87
CA ILE A 391 -14.31 20.29 -21.51
C ILE A 391 -13.19 20.05 -20.50
N GLY A 392 -12.80 21.05 -19.70
CA GLY A 392 -11.76 20.90 -18.69
C GLY A 392 -12.13 19.91 -17.58
N THR A 393 -13.34 20.03 -17.02
CA THR A 393 -13.85 19.11 -16.01
C THR A 393 -13.96 17.68 -16.56
N GLY A 394 -14.51 17.53 -17.76
CA GLY A 394 -14.63 16.24 -18.43
C GLY A 394 -13.25 15.61 -18.71
N SER A 395 -12.30 16.37 -19.22
CA SER A 395 -10.93 15.90 -19.47
C SER A 395 -10.25 15.42 -18.17
N GLY A 396 -10.40 16.18 -17.08
CA GLY A 396 -9.84 15.81 -15.79
C GLY A 396 -10.51 14.59 -15.14
N LEU A 397 -11.80 14.38 -15.40
CA LEU A 397 -12.54 13.21 -14.91
C LEU A 397 -12.34 11.96 -15.78
N ALA A 398 -12.09 12.12 -17.08
CA ALA A 398 -11.98 11.02 -18.04
C ALA A 398 -10.55 10.44 -18.13
N THR A 399 -9.52 11.26 -17.94
CA THR A 399 -8.12 10.83 -18.11
C THR A 399 -7.70 9.74 -17.10
N PRO A 400 -7.94 9.88 -15.78
CA PRO A 400 -7.59 8.82 -14.83
C PRO A 400 -8.29 7.47 -15.09
N PRO A 401 -9.61 7.37 -15.33
CA PRO A 401 -10.25 6.08 -15.58
C PRO A 401 -9.84 5.44 -16.90
N VAL A 402 -9.58 6.18 -17.99
CA VAL A 402 -9.11 5.56 -19.24
C VAL A 402 -7.70 4.96 -19.07
N LEU A 403 -6.81 5.64 -18.33
CA LEU A 403 -5.49 5.10 -17.98
C LEU A 403 -5.62 3.86 -17.10
N ARG A 404 -6.53 3.89 -16.12
CA ARG A 404 -6.80 2.77 -15.23
C ARG A 404 -7.27 1.53 -15.99
N ILE A 405 -8.24 1.68 -16.89
CA ILE A 405 -8.74 0.57 -17.72
C ILE A 405 -7.64 0.00 -18.61
N ALA A 406 -6.81 0.86 -19.20
CA ALA A 406 -5.70 0.42 -20.04
C ALA A 406 -4.58 -0.32 -19.26
N LEU A 407 -4.44 -0.04 -17.96
CA LEU A 407 -3.42 -0.61 -17.10
C LEU A 407 -3.92 -1.72 -16.15
N ALA A 408 -5.23 -2.01 -16.13
CA ALA A 408 -5.85 -2.92 -15.15
C ALA A 408 -5.24 -4.34 -15.13
N GLU A 409 -4.74 -4.83 -16.27
CA GLU A 409 -4.11 -6.16 -16.42
C GLU A 409 -2.62 -6.06 -16.76
N ALA A 410 -1.96 -4.95 -16.41
CA ALA A 410 -0.55 -4.75 -16.68
C ALA A 410 0.30 -5.51 -15.64
N THR A 411 1.18 -6.38 -16.13
CA THR A 411 2.26 -6.95 -15.32
C THR A 411 3.36 -5.90 -15.10
N LEU A 412 4.24 -6.13 -14.11
CA LEU A 412 5.40 -5.26 -13.88
C LEU A 412 6.33 -5.16 -15.11
N LYS A 413 6.34 -6.19 -15.99
CA LYS A 413 7.20 -6.22 -17.18
C LYS A 413 6.65 -5.40 -18.35
N ASP A 414 5.34 -5.24 -18.46
CA ASP A 414 4.71 -4.55 -19.59
C ASP A 414 4.01 -3.24 -19.21
N SER A 415 3.92 -2.89 -17.92
CA SER A 415 3.37 -1.62 -17.42
C SER A 415 4.07 -0.39 -18.02
N GLY A 416 5.40 -0.41 -18.13
CA GLY A 416 6.18 0.67 -18.73
C GLY A 416 5.87 0.87 -20.21
N ILE A 417 5.77 -0.22 -20.97
CA ILE A 417 5.42 -0.19 -22.40
C ILE A 417 3.96 0.27 -22.59
N ARG A 418 3.02 -0.22 -21.78
CA ARG A 418 1.60 0.19 -21.83
C ARG A 418 1.43 1.67 -21.48
N SER A 419 2.11 2.16 -20.44
CA SER A 419 2.10 3.58 -20.05
C SER A 419 2.74 4.47 -21.12
N GLY A 420 3.88 4.06 -21.67
CA GLY A 420 4.55 4.76 -22.78
C GLY A 420 3.68 4.80 -24.05
N LEU A 421 2.96 3.71 -24.34
CA LEU A 421 2.01 3.64 -25.45
C LEU A 421 0.85 4.63 -25.24
N LEU A 422 0.25 4.68 -24.05
CA LEU A 422 -0.84 5.61 -23.73
C LEU A 422 -0.40 7.07 -23.91
N ASN A 423 0.78 7.43 -23.43
CA ASN A 423 1.32 8.78 -23.58
C ASN A 423 1.61 9.11 -25.06
N THR A 424 2.20 8.16 -25.80
CA THR A 424 2.41 8.28 -27.25
C THR A 424 1.07 8.52 -27.96
N THR A 425 0.07 7.69 -27.69
CA THR A 425 -1.26 7.78 -28.26
C THR A 425 -1.97 9.09 -27.91
N GLN A 426 -1.77 9.60 -26.70
CA GLN A 426 -2.29 10.91 -26.30
C GLN A 426 -1.74 12.03 -27.20
N GLN A 427 -0.42 12.07 -27.40
CA GLN A 427 0.23 13.11 -28.19
C GLN A 427 -0.08 12.99 -29.69
N LEU A 428 -0.12 11.77 -30.21
CA LEU A 428 -0.47 11.53 -31.60
C LEU A 428 -1.96 11.81 -31.88
N GLY A 429 -2.86 11.44 -30.97
CA GLY A 429 -4.28 11.76 -31.07
C GLY A 429 -4.53 13.27 -31.06
N ALA A 430 -3.81 14.00 -30.20
CA ALA A 430 -3.83 15.46 -30.15
C ALA A 430 -3.37 16.08 -31.47
N ALA A 431 -2.26 15.60 -32.03
CA ALA A 431 -1.70 16.10 -33.29
C ALA A 431 -2.61 15.80 -34.50
N ILE A 432 -3.10 14.56 -34.61
CA ILE A 432 -4.01 14.16 -35.70
C ILE A 432 -5.34 14.91 -35.60
N GLY A 433 -5.89 15.06 -34.39
CA GLY A 433 -7.10 15.84 -34.16
C GLY A 433 -6.97 17.27 -34.65
N LEU A 434 -5.89 17.96 -34.26
CA LEU A 434 -5.61 19.30 -34.73
C LEU A 434 -5.37 19.35 -36.24
N ALA A 435 -4.64 18.38 -36.80
CA ALA A 435 -4.36 18.31 -38.24
C ALA A 435 -5.62 18.14 -39.09
N VAL A 436 -6.69 17.54 -38.55
CA VAL A 436 -7.98 17.40 -39.25
C VAL A 436 -8.86 18.64 -39.00
N LEU A 437 -8.97 19.08 -37.75
CA LEU A 437 -9.93 20.10 -37.35
C LEU A 437 -9.54 21.52 -37.80
N ALA A 438 -8.25 21.85 -37.84
CA ALA A 438 -7.80 23.18 -38.28
C ALA A 438 -8.04 23.43 -39.78
N PRO A 439 -7.70 22.51 -40.71
CA PRO A 439 -8.05 22.65 -42.12
C PRO A 439 -9.56 22.67 -42.38
N VAL A 440 -10.36 21.88 -41.64
CA VAL A 440 -11.83 21.96 -41.72
C VAL A 440 -12.32 23.38 -41.41
N ALA A 441 -11.79 24.02 -40.36
CA ALA A 441 -12.13 25.40 -40.05
C ALA A 441 -11.70 26.36 -41.20
N ALA A 442 -10.46 26.24 -41.65
CA ALA A 442 -9.91 27.11 -42.71
C ALA A 442 -10.71 27.01 -44.02
N ASN A 443 -11.05 25.80 -44.47
CA ASN A 443 -11.76 25.60 -45.74
C ASN A 443 -13.20 26.14 -45.70
N VAL A 444 -13.87 26.01 -44.56
CA VAL A 444 -15.20 26.61 -44.36
C VAL A 444 -15.11 28.12 -44.32
N THR A 445 -14.11 28.69 -43.64
CA THR A 445 -13.84 30.13 -43.62
C THR A 445 -13.56 30.67 -45.02
N GLU A 446 -12.70 30.02 -45.81
CA GLU A 446 -12.40 30.44 -47.18
C GLU A 446 -13.64 30.36 -48.09
N SER A 447 -14.42 29.28 -47.96
CA SER A 447 -15.70 29.15 -48.68
C SER A 447 -16.68 30.27 -48.32
N ALA A 448 -16.80 30.63 -47.04
CA ALA A 448 -17.65 31.73 -46.59
C ALA A 448 -17.15 33.09 -47.11
N LEU A 449 -15.84 33.35 -47.04
CA LEU A 449 -15.23 34.55 -47.61
C LEU A 449 -15.48 34.66 -49.12
N SER A 450 -15.37 33.55 -49.86
CA SER A 450 -15.65 33.51 -51.30
C SER A 450 -17.12 33.83 -51.65
N ARG A 451 -18.04 33.62 -50.69
CA ARG A 451 -19.46 34.01 -50.79
C ARG A 451 -19.72 35.48 -50.42
N GLY A 452 -18.70 36.23 -49.99
CA GLY A 452 -18.81 37.64 -49.61
C GLY A 452 -19.20 37.89 -48.15
N GLU A 453 -19.10 36.88 -47.29
CA GLU A 453 -19.28 37.03 -45.83
C GLU A 453 -18.18 37.92 -45.21
N THR A 454 -18.48 38.56 -44.08
CA THR A 454 -17.44 39.31 -43.33
C THR A 454 -16.43 38.36 -42.70
N THR A 455 -15.18 38.81 -42.51
CA THR A 455 -14.11 37.99 -41.93
C THR A 455 -14.48 37.39 -40.57
N ALA A 456 -15.14 38.16 -39.70
CA ALA A 456 -15.57 37.69 -38.38
C ALA A 456 -16.59 36.56 -38.46
N VAL A 457 -17.60 36.68 -39.35
CA VAL A 457 -18.61 35.65 -39.57
C VAL A 457 -17.99 34.41 -40.21
N ALA A 458 -17.17 34.58 -41.25
CA ALA A 458 -16.51 33.48 -41.93
C ALA A 458 -15.57 32.66 -41.01
N LEU A 459 -14.81 33.33 -40.13
CA LEU A 459 -13.99 32.68 -39.12
C LEU A 459 -14.85 31.89 -38.13
N THR A 460 -15.93 32.51 -37.65
CA THR A 460 -16.87 31.89 -36.71
C THR A 460 -17.50 30.62 -37.28
N ASP A 461 -17.99 30.66 -38.52
CA ASP A 461 -18.55 29.50 -39.22
C ASP A 461 -17.53 28.35 -39.33
N GLY A 462 -16.28 28.68 -39.64
CA GLY A 462 -15.19 27.71 -39.69
C GLY A 462 -14.94 27.04 -38.34
N PHE A 463 -14.84 27.85 -37.27
CA PHE A 463 -14.66 27.32 -35.92
C PHE A 463 -15.84 26.47 -35.48
N GLN A 464 -17.08 26.91 -35.70
CA GLN A 464 -18.29 26.14 -35.39
C GLN A 464 -18.27 24.77 -36.06
N MET A 465 -17.94 24.72 -37.35
CA MET A 465 -17.90 23.46 -38.09
C MET A 465 -16.80 22.53 -37.56
N ALA A 466 -15.62 23.06 -37.25
CA ALA A 466 -14.57 22.27 -36.62
C ALA A 466 -15.00 21.74 -35.24
N PHE A 467 -15.62 22.56 -34.38
CA PHE A 467 -16.14 22.09 -33.10
C PHE A 467 -17.22 21.02 -33.25
N LEU A 468 -18.06 21.11 -34.29
CA LEU A 468 -19.06 20.09 -34.61
C LEU A 468 -18.43 18.76 -35.04
N VAL A 469 -17.38 18.79 -35.86
CA VAL A 469 -16.59 17.60 -36.19
C VAL A 469 -15.92 17.04 -34.94
N GLY A 470 -15.36 17.90 -34.09
CA GLY A 470 -14.80 17.54 -32.79
C GLY A 470 -15.83 16.84 -31.89
N PHE A 471 -17.05 17.36 -31.81
CA PHE A 471 -18.17 16.69 -31.14
C PHE A 471 -18.43 15.29 -31.71
N GLY A 472 -18.45 15.14 -33.04
CA GLY A 472 -18.58 13.85 -33.70
C GLY A 472 -17.48 12.85 -33.29
N THR A 473 -16.22 13.29 -33.21
CA THR A 473 -15.11 12.44 -32.75
C THR A 473 -15.26 12.02 -31.29
N MET A 474 -15.75 12.92 -30.43
CA MET A 474 -16.01 12.61 -29.02
C MET A 474 -17.18 11.63 -28.85
N VAL A 475 -18.24 11.79 -29.63
CA VAL A 475 -19.36 10.83 -29.65
C VAL A 475 -18.87 9.46 -30.12
N ALA A 476 -18.04 9.39 -31.17
CA ALA A 476 -17.44 8.14 -31.62
C ALA A 476 -16.57 7.52 -30.51
N ALA A 477 -15.75 8.31 -29.83
CA ALA A 477 -14.95 7.86 -28.69
C ALA A 477 -15.85 7.30 -27.57
N MET A 478 -16.96 7.98 -27.26
CA MET A 478 -17.91 7.58 -26.22
C MET A 478 -18.63 6.28 -26.59
N LEU A 479 -19.03 6.10 -27.85
CA LEU A 479 -19.61 4.86 -28.35
C LEU A 479 -18.60 3.71 -28.27
N LEU A 480 -17.35 3.93 -28.69
CA LEU A 480 -16.29 2.93 -28.56
C LEU A 480 -15.99 2.60 -27.09
N ALA A 481 -15.96 3.58 -26.19
CA ALA A 481 -15.82 3.34 -24.77
C ALA A 481 -17.02 2.55 -24.21
N ALA A 482 -18.24 2.81 -24.70
CA ALA A 482 -19.44 2.12 -24.26
C ALA A 482 -19.50 0.65 -24.75
N PHE A 483 -19.10 0.37 -25.99
CA PHE A 483 -19.28 -0.95 -26.62
C PHE A 483 -18.00 -1.78 -26.77
N ALA A 484 -16.84 -1.14 -26.94
CA ALA A 484 -15.59 -1.82 -27.23
C ALA A 484 -14.72 -2.07 -25.99
N VAL A 485 -14.71 -1.11 -25.05
CA VAL A 485 -14.00 -1.20 -23.76
C VAL A 485 -14.83 -1.98 -22.74
N GLU A 486 -14.22 -2.95 -22.06
CA GLU A 486 -14.87 -3.74 -21.00
C GLU A 486 -14.80 -3.01 -19.65
N SER A 487 -15.85 -3.17 -18.84
CA SER A 487 -15.94 -2.60 -17.49
C SER A 487 -14.88 -3.25 -16.58
N GLU A 488 -14.27 -2.44 -15.72
CA GLU A 488 -13.29 -2.87 -14.72
C GLU A 488 -13.99 -3.38 -13.45
N VAL A 489 -15.25 -3.88 -13.55
CA VAL A 489 -15.74 -4.81 -12.51
C VAL A 489 -14.60 -5.77 -12.29
N PRO A 490 -14.09 -5.90 -11.06
CA PRO A 490 -13.00 -6.81 -10.83
C PRO A 490 -13.50 -8.18 -11.31
N LYS A 491 -13.02 -8.61 -12.48
CA LYS A 491 -12.35 -9.89 -12.51
C LYS A 491 -11.38 -9.73 -11.36
N THR A 492 -11.67 -10.42 -10.26
CA THR A 492 -10.67 -10.98 -9.35
C THR A 492 -9.28 -10.70 -9.88
N ALA A 493 -8.47 -9.97 -9.11
CA ALA A 493 -7.15 -9.43 -9.46
C ALA A 493 -6.54 -10.20 -10.64
N PRO A 494 -6.09 -9.52 -11.72
CA PRO A 494 -5.87 -10.14 -13.05
C PRO A 494 -5.35 -11.55 -12.87
N ASP A 495 -5.97 -12.62 -13.42
CA ASP A 495 -5.73 -14.04 -13.05
C ASP A 495 -4.25 -14.43 -12.78
N SER A 496 -3.30 -13.68 -13.35
CA SER A 496 -1.87 -13.61 -12.99
C SER A 496 -1.47 -13.15 -11.55
N LEU A 497 -2.36 -12.55 -10.77
CA LEU A 497 -2.20 -11.99 -9.41
C LEU A 497 -3.22 -12.61 -8.43
N ASP A 498 -4.20 -13.34 -8.95
CA ASP A 498 -5.08 -14.21 -8.17
C ASP A 498 -4.70 -15.64 -8.52
N GLU A 499 -3.62 -16.17 -7.93
CA GLU A 499 -3.28 -17.59 -8.11
C GLU A 499 -4.30 -18.53 -7.47
N THR A 500 -5.30 -17.99 -6.74
CA THR A 500 -6.50 -18.77 -6.40
C THR A 500 -7.41 -19.03 -7.61
N SER A 501 -7.29 -18.25 -8.70
CA SER A 501 -7.93 -18.48 -10.01
C SER A 501 -6.96 -18.90 -11.13
N SER A 502 -5.64 -18.75 -10.97
CA SER A 502 -4.65 -19.20 -11.97
C SER A 502 -4.49 -20.73 -12.06
N THR A 503 -4.89 -21.47 -11.03
CA THR A 503 -5.33 -22.85 -11.24
C THR A 503 -6.72 -22.82 -11.85
N SER A 504 -6.82 -23.22 -13.14
CA SER A 504 -8.09 -23.56 -13.78
C SER A 504 -9.06 -24.20 -12.76
N PRO A 505 -10.36 -23.81 -12.72
CA PRO A 505 -11.35 -24.34 -11.77
C PRO A 505 -11.68 -25.83 -11.98
N ASN A 506 -10.81 -26.56 -12.68
CA ASN A 506 -10.92 -27.96 -13.04
C ASN A 506 -9.64 -28.76 -12.72
N ARG A 507 -8.68 -28.22 -11.95
CA ARG A 507 -7.57 -29.06 -11.47
C ARG A 507 -8.09 -29.89 -10.30
N GLN A 508 -8.33 -31.16 -10.57
CA GLN A 508 -8.35 -32.22 -9.57
C GLN A 508 -7.23 -31.92 -8.55
N VAL A 509 -7.61 -31.67 -7.30
CA VAL A 509 -6.64 -31.33 -6.26
C VAL A 509 -5.70 -32.53 -6.15
N ASP A 510 -4.40 -32.29 -6.35
CA ASP A 510 -3.41 -33.35 -6.23
C ASP A 510 -3.37 -33.83 -4.77
N ALA A 511 -3.99 -34.98 -4.51
CA ALA A 511 -4.05 -35.61 -3.20
C ALA A 511 -2.84 -36.53 -2.92
N THR A 512 -1.80 -36.47 -3.75
CA THR A 512 -0.59 -37.30 -3.58
C THR A 512 0.02 -37.06 -2.20
N GLY A 513 0.15 -38.14 -1.41
CA GLY A 513 0.70 -38.09 -0.06
C GLY A 513 -0.22 -37.47 1.01
N ALA A 514 -1.49 -37.17 0.69
CA ALA A 514 -2.42 -36.52 1.62
C ALA A 514 -3.34 -37.49 2.38
N VAL A 515 -3.48 -38.73 1.90
CA VAL A 515 -4.37 -39.76 2.48
C VAL A 515 -3.69 -40.46 3.65
N ASP A 516 -4.38 -40.59 4.78
CA ASP A 516 -3.92 -41.24 6.02
C ASP A 516 -2.59 -40.67 6.57
N PRO A 517 -2.48 -39.34 6.77
CA PRO A 517 -1.26 -38.75 7.31
C PRO A 517 -1.04 -39.14 8.76
N ASP A 518 0.23 -39.18 9.22
CA ASP A 518 0.54 -39.43 10.62
C ASP A 518 0.02 -38.27 11.50
N PHE A 519 0.18 -37.03 11.02
CA PHE A 519 -0.29 -35.82 11.69
C PHE A 519 -1.15 -34.97 10.76
N LEU A 520 -2.35 -34.57 11.21
CA LEU A 520 -3.21 -33.61 10.52
C LEU A 520 -3.40 -32.36 11.38
N ALA A 521 -2.93 -31.22 10.87
CA ALA A 521 -3.18 -29.90 11.43
C ALA A 521 -4.41 -29.27 10.77
N VAL A 522 -5.42 -28.93 11.57
CA VAL A 522 -6.60 -28.15 11.14
C VAL A 522 -6.46 -26.73 11.70
N GLY A 523 -6.22 -25.76 10.82
CA GLY A 523 -5.78 -24.40 11.14
C GLY A 523 -4.25 -24.29 11.20
N LEU A 524 -3.64 -23.49 10.33
CA LEU A 524 -2.18 -23.30 10.24
C LEU A 524 -1.74 -22.03 10.99
N GLY A 525 -2.09 -21.95 12.27
CA GLY A 525 -1.47 -21.03 13.22
C GLY A 525 -0.08 -21.51 13.66
N GLY A 526 0.64 -20.67 14.42
CA GLY A 526 2.00 -20.98 14.87
C GLY A 526 2.11 -22.30 15.65
N THR A 527 1.13 -22.60 16.50
CA THR A 527 1.05 -23.87 17.25
C THR A 527 1.09 -25.08 16.33
N ASN A 528 0.22 -25.10 15.33
CA ASN A 528 0.09 -26.24 14.43
C ASN A 528 1.27 -26.34 13.47
N MET A 529 1.77 -25.22 12.93
CA MET A 529 2.96 -25.24 12.08
C MET A 529 4.20 -25.73 12.85
N MET A 530 4.39 -25.30 14.10
CA MET A 530 5.46 -25.81 14.95
C MET A 530 5.27 -27.32 15.26
N ALA A 531 4.05 -27.76 15.54
CA ALA A 531 3.75 -29.19 15.74
C ALA A 531 3.98 -30.03 14.48
N MET A 532 3.69 -29.47 13.29
CA MET A 532 4.02 -30.10 12.01
C MET A 532 5.53 -30.26 11.85
N LEU A 533 6.31 -29.21 12.12
CA LEU A 533 7.78 -29.27 12.06
C LEU A 533 8.35 -30.33 13.02
N TRP A 534 7.86 -30.40 14.26
CA TRP A 534 8.23 -31.47 15.18
C TRP A 534 7.88 -32.87 14.66
N SER A 535 6.70 -33.01 14.06
CA SER A 535 6.26 -34.29 13.49
C SER A 535 7.17 -34.72 12.33
N ILE A 536 7.51 -33.79 11.43
CA ILE A 536 8.41 -34.04 10.30
C ILE A 536 9.83 -34.34 10.80
N ALA A 537 10.36 -33.58 11.76
CA ALA A 537 11.68 -33.85 12.36
C ALA A 537 11.75 -35.25 13.01
N MET A 538 10.62 -35.76 13.52
CA MET A 538 10.47 -37.11 14.06
C MET A 538 10.21 -38.19 12.98
N GLY A 539 10.20 -37.83 11.70
CA GLY A 539 10.00 -38.77 10.60
C GLY A 539 8.54 -39.09 10.28
N ARG A 540 7.60 -38.23 10.68
CA ARG A 540 6.16 -38.39 10.46
C ARG A 540 5.68 -37.54 9.30
N ARG A 541 4.72 -38.06 8.53
CA ARG A 541 4.08 -37.31 7.44
C ARG A 541 2.99 -36.40 7.98
N ALA A 542 3.07 -35.12 7.65
CA ALA A 542 2.16 -34.08 8.14
C ALA A 542 1.27 -33.52 7.01
N VAL A 543 0.01 -33.25 7.31
CA VAL A 543 -0.90 -32.53 6.41
C VAL A 543 -1.44 -31.31 7.13
N GLY A 544 -1.39 -30.17 6.47
CA GLY A 544 -1.92 -28.90 6.96
C GLY A 544 -3.16 -28.48 6.18
N VAL A 545 -4.23 -28.11 6.87
CA VAL A 545 -5.45 -27.57 6.26
C VAL A 545 -5.71 -26.18 6.83
N GLU A 546 -5.80 -25.17 5.97
CA GLU A 546 -5.98 -23.78 6.36
C GLU A 546 -7.16 -23.11 5.63
N LEU A 547 -8.01 -22.51 6.45
CA LEU A 547 -9.17 -21.71 6.07
C LEU A 547 -8.79 -20.28 5.63
N ARG A 548 -7.60 -19.78 6.03
CA ARG A 548 -7.21 -18.37 6.11
C ARG A 548 -6.00 -17.97 5.22
N GLY A 549 -5.90 -18.34 3.94
CA GLY A 549 -4.91 -17.71 3.02
C GLY A 549 -3.49 -17.61 3.62
N ASP A 550 -2.71 -16.56 3.33
CA ASP A 550 -1.45 -16.23 4.04
C ASP A 550 -1.71 -15.68 5.46
N PRO A 551 -0.76 -15.78 6.43
CA PRO A 551 -1.00 -15.39 7.82
C PRO A 551 -1.37 -13.89 7.98
N TYR A 552 -2.65 -13.58 8.22
CA TYR A 552 -3.18 -12.21 8.31
C TYR A 552 -2.92 -11.48 9.65
N LEU A 553 -1.99 -11.93 10.49
CA LEU A 553 -1.60 -11.20 11.71
C LEU A 553 -0.69 -10.01 11.38
N THR A 554 -0.99 -9.31 10.28
CA THR A 554 -0.28 -8.13 9.84
C THR A 554 -0.17 -7.20 11.02
N LEU A 555 1.07 -7.04 11.46
CA LEU A 555 1.54 -6.04 12.39
C LEU A 555 1.71 -6.50 13.87
N MET A 556 0.99 -7.44 14.49
CA MET A 556 1.15 -7.69 15.95
C MET A 556 2.58 -8.11 16.37
N GLN A 557 3.16 -7.49 17.40
CA GLN A 557 4.46 -7.92 17.95
C GLN A 557 4.30 -8.88 19.12
N TRP A 558 5.06 -9.97 19.10
CA TRP A 558 5.12 -10.96 20.18
C TRP A 558 6.38 -10.80 21.01
N LYS A 559 6.20 -10.90 22.33
CA LYS A 559 7.28 -11.08 23.29
C LYS A 559 7.48 -12.58 23.48
N ILE A 560 8.68 -13.06 23.23
CA ILE A 560 8.97 -14.49 23.28
C ILE A 560 10.25 -14.71 24.09
N THR A 561 10.26 -15.79 24.86
CA THR A 561 11.43 -16.24 25.62
C THR A 561 12.44 -16.91 24.69
N SER A 562 13.61 -17.26 25.20
CA SER A 562 14.63 -17.96 24.40
C SER A 562 14.19 -19.34 23.90
N ASP A 563 13.16 -19.93 24.51
CA ASP A 563 12.68 -21.28 24.21
C ASP A 563 12.25 -21.43 22.75
N ILE A 564 11.72 -20.39 22.09
CA ILE A 564 11.37 -20.50 20.67
C ILE A 564 12.61 -20.72 19.80
N TYR A 565 13.72 -20.03 20.10
CA TYR A 565 14.98 -20.23 19.41
C TYR A 565 15.50 -21.66 19.63
N HIS A 566 15.41 -22.16 20.86
CA HIS A 566 15.81 -23.54 21.19
C HIS A 566 14.97 -24.58 20.44
N HIS A 567 13.66 -24.37 20.33
CA HIS A 567 12.78 -25.25 19.56
C HIS A 567 13.18 -25.29 18.08
N LEU A 568 13.37 -24.12 17.46
CA LEU A 568 13.79 -24.03 16.06
C LEU A 568 15.17 -24.70 15.85
N ALA A 569 16.12 -24.48 16.75
CA ALA A 569 17.47 -25.02 16.64
C ALA A 569 17.50 -26.55 16.77
N VAL A 570 16.72 -27.11 17.70
CA VAL A 570 16.60 -28.57 17.85
C VAL A 570 15.86 -29.19 16.66
N ILE A 571 14.83 -28.52 16.13
CA ILE A 571 14.16 -28.95 14.88
C ILE A 571 15.15 -28.97 13.72
N ASP A 572 15.90 -27.89 13.51
CA ASP A 572 16.92 -27.82 12.44
C ASP A 572 17.92 -28.98 12.56
N ARG A 573 18.41 -29.23 13.78
CA ARG A 573 19.35 -30.33 14.03
C ARG A 573 18.75 -31.70 13.70
N LEU A 574 17.55 -32.00 14.18
CA LEU A 574 16.88 -33.27 13.91
C LEU A 574 16.55 -33.45 12.42
N MET A 575 16.19 -32.36 11.74
CA MET A 575 15.95 -32.36 10.30
C MET A 575 17.23 -32.71 9.53
N VAL A 576 18.37 -32.12 9.88
CA VAL A 576 19.67 -32.43 9.28
C VAL A 576 20.12 -33.86 9.59
N GLU A 577 20.02 -34.29 10.85
CA GLU A 577 20.40 -35.66 11.27
C GLU A 577 19.59 -36.72 10.51
N ARG A 578 18.30 -36.47 10.28
CA ARG A 578 17.39 -37.44 9.65
C ARG A 578 17.42 -37.41 8.13
N TYR A 579 17.45 -36.23 7.53
CA TYR A 579 17.27 -36.05 6.08
C TYR A 579 18.55 -35.64 5.34
N GLY A 580 19.63 -35.31 6.07
CA GLY A 580 20.87 -34.78 5.52
C GLY A 580 20.75 -33.32 5.06
N GLU A 581 21.89 -32.69 4.75
CA GLU A 581 21.93 -31.29 4.29
C GLU A 581 21.24 -31.06 2.93
N GLU A 582 21.10 -32.10 2.10
CA GLU A 582 20.35 -32.04 0.85
C GLU A 582 18.84 -32.22 1.06
N GLY A 583 18.44 -32.76 2.21
CA GLY A 583 17.05 -33.03 2.57
C GLY A 583 16.36 -31.90 3.33
N ILE A 584 17.04 -30.78 3.54
CA ILE A 584 16.49 -29.55 4.14
C ILE A 584 16.27 -28.45 3.09
N PRO A 585 15.25 -27.59 3.27
CA PRO A 585 15.01 -26.42 2.42
C PRO A 585 16.23 -25.52 2.22
N ARG A 586 16.28 -24.83 1.07
CA ARG A 586 17.31 -23.84 0.74
C ARG A 586 16.67 -22.49 0.41
N ARG A 587 17.35 -21.42 0.80
CA ARG A 587 17.06 -20.04 0.38
C ARG A 587 17.33 -19.88 -1.11
N ILE A 588 16.81 -18.81 -1.72
CA ILE A 588 16.98 -18.58 -3.17
C ILE A 588 18.45 -18.36 -3.58
N ASP A 589 19.26 -17.85 -2.64
CA ASP A 589 20.70 -17.64 -2.80
C ASP A 589 21.51 -18.94 -2.71
N GLY A 590 20.85 -20.08 -2.47
CA GLY A 590 21.45 -21.40 -2.38
C GLY A 590 21.93 -21.79 -0.97
N LYS A 591 21.90 -20.87 0.00
CA LYS A 591 22.24 -21.17 1.39
C LYS A 591 21.18 -22.09 2.02
N PRO A 592 21.54 -22.96 2.97
CA PRO A 592 20.56 -23.71 3.76
C PRO A 592 19.57 -22.74 4.45
N PHE A 593 18.29 -23.08 4.41
CA PHE A 593 17.26 -22.31 5.11
C PHE A 593 17.18 -22.81 6.55
N ILE A 594 18.10 -22.37 7.42
CA ILE A 594 18.13 -22.78 8.83
C ILE A 594 17.18 -21.91 9.64
N LEU A 595 16.16 -22.50 10.27
CA LEU A 595 15.07 -21.77 10.93
C LEU A 595 15.57 -20.87 12.07
N HIS A 596 16.41 -21.38 12.96
CA HIS A 596 16.86 -20.61 14.13
C HIS A 596 17.81 -19.46 13.74
N GLU A 597 18.62 -19.62 12.70
CA GLU A 597 19.49 -18.56 12.17
C GLU A 597 18.70 -17.46 11.47
N VAL A 598 17.65 -17.82 10.72
CA VAL A 598 16.73 -16.84 10.12
C VAL A 598 15.88 -16.16 11.20
N PHE A 599 15.58 -16.86 12.30
CA PHE A 599 14.89 -16.30 13.45
C PHE A 599 15.75 -15.27 14.20
N TYR A 600 16.97 -15.61 14.60
CA TYR A 600 17.85 -14.70 15.33
C TYR A 600 19.35 -15.06 15.19
N ARG A 601 20.19 -14.03 15.08
CA ARG A 601 21.65 -14.13 15.06
C ARG A 601 22.28 -13.05 15.94
N ALA A 602 23.25 -13.46 16.77
CA ALA A 602 23.95 -12.54 17.67
C ALA A 602 24.90 -11.57 16.95
N ASP A 603 25.33 -11.90 15.74
CA ASP A 603 26.26 -11.14 14.91
C ASP A 603 25.57 -10.30 13.82
N ALA A 604 24.23 -10.31 13.76
CA ALA A 604 23.48 -9.52 12.80
C ALA A 604 23.74 -8.01 13.01
N GLU A 605 23.93 -7.25 11.92
CA GLU A 605 24.14 -5.80 12.00
C GLU A 605 22.97 -5.10 12.73
N GLU A 606 23.29 -4.21 13.68
CA GLU A 606 22.28 -3.38 14.36
C GLU A 606 21.46 -2.61 13.32
N GLY A 607 20.13 -2.76 13.35
CA GLY A 607 19.25 -2.10 12.40
C GLY A 607 18.89 -2.92 11.15
N ALA A 608 19.33 -4.18 11.04
CA ALA A 608 19.17 -4.98 9.82
C ALA A 608 17.92 -5.87 9.76
N ALA A 609 17.02 -5.87 10.76
CA ALA A 609 15.89 -6.81 10.77
C ALA A 609 15.07 -6.71 9.47
N ALA A 610 14.90 -7.85 8.80
CA ALA A 610 14.30 -7.95 7.49
C ALA A 610 13.07 -8.84 7.55
N ARG A 611 12.12 -8.62 6.63
CA ARG A 611 10.97 -9.51 6.55
C ARG A 611 11.44 -10.91 6.17
N THR A 612 10.71 -11.93 6.60
CA THR A 612 11.05 -13.32 6.29
C THR A 612 11.29 -13.50 4.80
N ASP A 613 10.38 -13.01 3.96
CA ASP A 613 10.52 -13.12 2.50
C ASP A 613 11.78 -12.39 1.99
N GLU A 614 12.15 -11.23 2.53
CA GLU A 614 13.36 -10.50 2.13
C GLU A 614 14.64 -11.33 2.41
N ILE A 615 14.66 -12.05 3.52
CA ILE A 615 15.75 -12.97 3.87
C ILE A 615 15.73 -14.17 2.91
N LEU A 616 14.57 -14.80 2.69
CA LEU A 616 14.45 -15.96 1.78
C LEU A 616 14.86 -15.64 0.35
N TYR A 617 14.56 -14.42 -0.11
CA TYR A 617 14.91 -13.93 -1.44
C TYR A 617 16.33 -13.36 -1.55
N GLY A 618 17.11 -13.38 -0.47
CA GLY A 618 18.48 -12.86 -0.45
C GLY A 618 18.56 -11.33 -0.63
N TRP A 619 17.46 -10.62 -0.39
CA TRP A 619 17.41 -9.16 -0.41
C TRP A 619 17.95 -8.56 0.89
N ALA A 620 17.99 -9.34 1.95
CA ALA A 620 18.63 -9.00 3.22
C ALA A 620 19.41 -10.19 3.78
N ASP A 621 20.55 -9.92 4.40
CA ASP A 621 21.33 -10.91 5.16
C ASP A 621 21.20 -10.59 6.66
N SER A 622 20.04 -10.95 7.22
CA SER A 622 19.65 -10.61 8.59
C SER A 622 18.69 -11.66 9.17
N CYS A 623 18.05 -11.35 10.31
CA CYS A 623 17.07 -12.17 11.01
C CYS A 623 15.74 -11.43 11.25
N VAL A 624 14.69 -12.19 11.59
CA VAL A 624 13.33 -11.65 11.79
C VAL A 624 13.07 -11.18 13.22
N GLY A 625 13.72 -11.81 14.21
CA GLY A 625 13.62 -11.46 15.62
C GLY A 625 14.75 -10.53 16.08
N GLY A 626 14.49 -9.73 17.12
CA GLY A 626 15.48 -8.87 17.76
C GLY A 626 15.49 -8.99 19.28
N HIS A 627 16.59 -8.59 19.91
CA HIS A 627 16.75 -8.53 21.37
C HIS A 627 16.16 -7.23 21.93
N VAL A 628 15.59 -7.31 23.14
CA VAL A 628 15.16 -6.15 23.92
C VAL A 628 16.25 -5.80 24.92
N ARG A 629 16.93 -4.68 24.72
CA ARG A 629 18.09 -4.26 25.53
C ARG A 629 17.73 -3.59 26.84
N THR A 630 16.62 -2.86 26.86
CA THR A 630 16.15 -2.13 28.04
C THR A 630 14.65 -2.27 28.20
N ALA A 631 14.19 -2.59 29.40
CA ALA A 631 12.77 -2.57 29.75
C ALA A 631 12.51 -1.56 30.88
N GLU A 632 11.67 -0.58 30.59
CA GLU A 632 11.23 0.46 31.51
C GLU A 632 9.83 0.15 32.00
N PHE A 633 9.65 0.03 33.32
CA PHE A 633 8.38 -0.17 33.99
C PHE A 633 8.04 1.08 34.79
N VAL A 634 6.96 1.75 34.43
CA VAL A 634 6.47 2.97 35.07
C VAL A 634 5.22 2.64 35.88
N ASP A 635 5.28 2.83 37.19
CA ASP A 635 4.15 2.75 38.10
C ASP A 635 3.70 4.15 38.50
N ASP A 636 2.68 4.65 37.80
CA ASP A 636 2.01 5.93 38.03
C ASP A 636 0.73 5.74 38.87
N ARG A 637 0.60 4.64 39.61
CA ARG A 637 -0.55 4.44 40.51
C ARG A 637 -0.46 5.38 41.71
N TRP A 638 -1.61 5.87 42.16
CA TRP A 638 -1.72 6.70 43.35
C TRP A 638 -1.38 5.88 44.61
N VAL A 639 -0.53 6.44 45.47
CA VAL A 639 -0.13 5.82 46.73
C VAL A 639 -0.53 6.74 47.87
N GLY A 640 -1.32 6.22 48.82
CA GLY A 640 -1.79 7.02 49.96
C GLY A 640 -2.70 8.19 49.57
N GLY A 641 -3.36 8.15 48.40
CA GLY A 641 -4.24 9.22 47.91
C GLY A 641 -3.50 10.41 47.31
N LYS A 642 -2.23 10.25 46.92
CA LYS A 642 -1.44 11.24 46.19
C LYS A 642 -0.91 10.66 44.87
N PRO A 643 -0.73 11.48 43.82
CA PRO A 643 0.00 11.07 42.62
C PRO A 643 1.39 10.54 43.00
N ASN A 644 1.80 9.44 42.39
CA ASN A 644 3.09 8.82 42.59
C ASN A 644 3.64 8.38 41.22
N ARG A 645 4.96 8.29 41.12
CA ARG A 645 5.68 7.74 39.97
C ARG A 645 6.87 6.96 40.47
N ALA A 646 6.90 5.66 40.20
CA ALA A 646 8.07 4.82 40.39
C ALA A 646 8.51 4.24 39.04
N VAL A 647 9.79 4.41 38.69
CA VAL A 647 10.37 3.92 37.44
C VAL A 647 11.38 2.83 37.78
N THR A 648 11.17 1.64 37.22
CA THR A 648 12.13 0.52 37.28
C THR A 648 12.67 0.29 35.89
N VAL A 649 13.98 0.40 35.73
CA VAL A 649 14.66 0.07 34.47
C VAL A 649 15.40 -1.25 34.65
N THR A 650 15.15 -2.22 33.78
CA THR A 650 15.86 -3.50 33.75
C THR A 650 16.57 -3.68 32.42
N HIS A 651 17.67 -4.42 32.44
CA HIS A 651 18.41 -4.82 31.24
C HIS A 651 18.28 -6.33 31.10
N PRO A 652 17.37 -6.82 30.24
CA PRO A 652 17.24 -8.25 30.01
C PRO A 652 18.59 -8.86 29.59
N PRO A 653 18.98 -10.01 30.15
CA PRO A 653 20.21 -10.67 29.74
C PRO A 653 20.14 -11.05 28.25
N ALA A 654 21.30 -11.22 27.63
CA ALA A 654 21.38 -11.76 26.28
C ALA A 654 20.74 -13.17 26.25
N PRO A 655 20.05 -13.53 25.15
CA PRO A 655 19.41 -14.83 25.01
C PRO A 655 20.45 -15.95 25.07
N ALA A 656 20.13 -17.04 25.77
CA ALA A 656 20.96 -18.24 25.77
C ALA A 656 20.94 -18.91 24.39
N MET A 657 22.08 -18.96 23.72
CA MET A 657 22.20 -19.52 22.37
C MET A 657 22.58 -21.02 22.36
N GLU A 658 23.01 -21.55 23.51
CA GLU A 658 23.21 -22.99 23.71
C GLU A 658 21.88 -23.73 23.59
N HIS A 659 21.85 -24.81 22.82
CA HIS A 659 20.64 -25.55 22.48
C HIS A 659 20.88 -27.06 22.44
N GLY A 660 19.90 -27.83 22.93
CA GLY A 660 19.93 -29.29 22.98
C GLY A 660 18.55 -29.87 23.29
N PRO A 661 18.34 -31.21 23.23
CA PRO A 661 17.05 -31.81 23.56
C PRO A 661 16.53 -31.45 24.96
N GLU A 662 17.45 -31.18 25.89
CA GLU A 662 17.20 -30.74 27.25
C GLU A 662 16.70 -29.28 27.35
N THR A 663 16.95 -28.46 26.33
CA THR A 663 16.49 -27.05 26.29
C THR A 663 15.06 -26.92 25.77
N VAL A 664 14.41 -28.02 25.39
CA VAL A 664 13.04 -28.07 24.84
C VAL A 664 12.10 -28.78 25.82
N GLY A 665 10.88 -28.25 25.96
CA GLY A 665 9.86 -28.85 26.81
C GLY A 665 10.03 -28.57 28.30
N ARG A 666 10.59 -27.41 28.65
CA ARG A 666 10.51 -26.82 30.00
C ARG A 666 9.05 -26.62 30.42
N SER A 667 8.82 -26.54 31.74
CA SER A 667 7.47 -26.25 32.23
C SER A 667 7.07 -24.83 31.80
N MET A 668 5.78 -24.62 31.49
CA MET A 668 5.30 -23.28 31.15
C MET A 668 5.47 -22.28 32.31
N GLU A 669 5.57 -22.76 33.55
CA GLU A 669 5.86 -21.92 34.71
C GLU A 669 7.26 -21.33 34.64
N ASP A 670 8.26 -22.16 34.30
CA ASP A 670 9.64 -21.70 34.11
C ASP A 670 9.75 -20.77 32.90
N VAL A 671 9.08 -21.11 31.80
CA VAL A 671 9.03 -20.27 30.59
C VAL A 671 8.47 -18.89 30.92
N PHE A 672 7.37 -18.79 31.68
CA PHE A 672 6.78 -17.49 32.03
C PHE A 672 7.51 -16.74 33.15
N ALA A 673 8.35 -17.41 33.93
CA ALA A 673 9.19 -16.78 34.92
C ALA A 673 10.36 -16.01 34.28
N ASP A 674 10.81 -16.45 33.10
CA ASP A 674 11.89 -15.79 32.37
C ASP A 674 11.43 -14.46 31.74
N SER A 675 12.35 -13.50 31.72
CA SER A 675 12.13 -12.27 30.97
C SER A 675 12.12 -12.56 29.46
N PRO A 676 11.20 -11.97 28.68
CA PRO A 676 11.20 -12.14 27.24
C PRO A 676 12.55 -11.74 26.64
N ALA A 677 13.19 -12.68 25.96
CA ALA A 677 14.51 -12.50 25.37
C ALA A 677 14.44 -11.95 23.95
N PHE A 678 13.33 -12.22 23.25
CA PHE A 678 13.10 -11.86 21.87
C PHE A 678 11.81 -11.07 21.68
N GLN A 679 11.83 -10.23 20.66
CA GLN A 679 10.64 -9.62 20.10
C GLN A 679 10.64 -9.79 18.58
N VAL A 680 9.49 -10.15 18.05
CA VAL A 680 9.31 -10.46 16.62
C VAL A 680 7.91 -10.06 16.18
N ASN A 681 7.77 -9.63 14.93
CA ASN A 681 6.46 -9.48 14.30
C ASN A 681 5.84 -10.88 14.13
N ALA A 682 4.64 -11.08 14.67
CA ALA A 682 3.94 -12.36 14.64
C ALA A 682 3.76 -12.87 13.22
N GLU A 683 3.47 -11.97 12.28
CA GLU A 683 3.37 -12.28 10.86
C GLU A 683 4.67 -12.87 10.29
N ASP A 684 5.82 -12.21 10.51
CA ASP A 684 7.10 -12.67 9.98
C ASP A 684 7.48 -14.05 10.53
N LEU A 685 7.27 -14.29 11.83
CA LEU A 685 7.48 -15.62 12.42
C LEU A 685 6.53 -16.68 11.81
N LEU A 686 5.26 -16.37 11.59
CA LEU A 686 4.33 -17.31 10.97
C LEU A 686 4.67 -17.60 9.51
N ILE A 687 5.08 -16.58 8.75
CA ILE A 687 5.57 -16.73 7.38
C ILE A 687 6.83 -17.59 7.36
N LEU A 688 7.75 -17.41 8.32
CA LEU A 688 8.97 -18.22 8.46
C LEU A 688 8.63 -19.71 8.56
N LEU A 689 7.76 -20.08 9.50
CA LEU A 689 7.32 -21.46 9.67
C LEU A 689 6.60 -22.00 8.42
N ARG A 690 5.74 -21.18 7.82
CA ARG A 690 4.96 -21.57 6.64
C ARG A 690 5.83 -21.82 5.41
N ARG A 691 6.69 -20.86 5.06
CA ARG A 691 7.56 -20.94 3.89
C ARG A 691 8.49 -22.14 4.00
N TYR A 692 8.97 -22.47 5.20
CA TYR A 692 9.76 -23.68 5.41
C TYR A 692 8.98 -24.97 5.11
N LEU A 693 7.71 -25.07 5.55
CA LEU A 693 6.84 -26.21 5.25
C LEU A 693 6.48 -26.29 3.75
N GLU A 694 6.20 -25.16 3.11
CA GLU A 694 5.94 -25.09 1.65
C GLU A 694 7.17 -25.54 0.84
N GLU A 695 8.37 -25.17 1.27
CA GLU A 695 9.62 -25.59 0.64
C GLU A 695 9.90 -27.09 0.82
N ILE A 696 9.54 -27.68 1.97
CA ILE A 696 9.58 -29.14 2.17
C ILE A 696 8.65 -29.85 1.17
N GLU A 697 7.40 -29.39 1.08
CA GLU A 697 6.40 -29.94 0.16
C GLU A 697 6.89 -29.84 -1.29
N ARG A 698 7.36 -28.66 -1.70
CA ARG A 698 7.90 -28.43 -3.05
C ARG A 698 9.06 -29.36 -3.35
N MET A 699 10.04 -29.44 -2.46
CA MET A 699 11.24 -30.25 -2.66
C MET A 699 10.94 -31.75 -2.81
N ASP A 700 9.97 -32.26 -2.06
CA ASP A 700 9.60 -33.67 -2.15
C ASP A 700 8.78 -33.96 -3.42
N LEU A 701 7.86 -33.08 -3.79
CA LEU A 701 7.08 -33.19 -5.03
C LEU A 701 7.96 -33.08 -6.27
N ASP A 702 8.89 -32.13 -6.31
CA ASP A 702 9.85 -31.95 -7.42
C ASP A 702 10.79 -33.15 -7.58
N ALA A 703 11.12 -33.81 -6.47
CA ALA A 703 11.88 -35.05 -6.46
C ALA A 703 11.04 -36.30 -6.81
N GLY A 704 9.73 -36.16 -7.01
CA GLY A 704 8.81 -37.27 -7.26
C GLY A 704 8.69 -38.25 -6.10
N ARG A 705 9.03 -37.81 -4.88
CA ARG A 705 8.91 -38.61 -3.64
C ARG A 705 7.52 -38.47 -3.07
N GLU A 706 7.15 -39.41 -2.21
CA GLU A 706 5.99 -39.19 -1.34
C GLU A 706 6.29 -38.01 -0.40
N PRO A 707 5.47 -36.95 -0.41
CA PRO A 707 5.78 -35.72 0.30
C PRO A 707 5.68 -35.89 1.81
N ARG A 708 6.70 -35.41 2.53
CA ARG A 708 6.72 -35.39 4.01
C ARG A 708 5.66 -34.45 4.58
N CYS A 709 5.32 -33.41 3.83
CA CYS A 709 4.31 -32.43 4.18
C CYS A 709 3.40 -32.13 2.97
N ARG A 710 2.10 -31.98 3.20
CA ARG A 710 1.16 -31.37 2.23
C ARG A 710 0.40 -30.21 2.85
N LEU A 711 0.25 -29.10 2.12
CA LEU A 711 -0.47 -27.92 2.61
C LEU A 711 -1.69 -27.61 1.73
N PHE A 712 -2.86 -27.57 2.35
CA PHE A 712 -4.13 -27.19 1.73
C PHE A 712 -4.56 -25.80 2.22
N THR A 713 -4.00 -24.76 1.61
CA THR A 713 -4.10 -23.35 2.07
C THR A 713 -5.40 -22.62 1.71
N TYR A 714 -6.20 -23.22 0.81
CA TYR A 714 -7.52 -22.75 0.37
C TYR A 714 -8.59 -23.80 0.59
N HIS A 715 -8.49 -24.56 1.67
CA HIS A 715 -9.42 -25.64 1.97
C HIS A 715 -9.89 -25.57 3.41
N ARG A 716 -11.04 -26.19 3.66
CA ARG A 716 -11.54 -26.36 5.01
C ARG A 716 -12.15 -27.73 5.18
N VAL A 717 -12.31 -28.17 6.41
CA VAL A 717 -13.15 -29.32 6.73
C VAL A 717 -14.56 -29.08 6.17
N ALA A 718 -15.08 -30.03 5.39
CA ALA A 718 -16.33 -29.84 4.66
C ALA A 718 -17.52 -29.52 5.60
N GLU A 719 -18.27 -28.48 5.26
CA GLU A 719 -19.43 -27.99 6.00
C GLU A 719 -20.75 -28.53 5.42
N PRO A 720 -21.82 -28.64 6.24
CA PRO A 720 -23.13 -28.99 5.73
C PRO A 720 -23.66 -27.90 4.79
N SER A 721 -23.99 -28.25 3.54
CA SER A 721 -24.63 -27.33 2.61
C SER A 721 -25.99 -26.85 3.15
N ARG A 722 -26.18 -25.53 3.29
CA ARG A 722 -27.48 -24.94 3.67
C ARG A 722 -28.52 -25.25 2.58
N PRO A 723 -29.75 -25.66 2.94
CA PRO A 723 -30.80 -25.91 1.94
C PRO A 723 -31.13 -24.62 1.18
N THR A 724 -31.07 -24.69 -0.15
CA THR A 724 -31.37 -23.57 -1.05
C THR A 724 -32.74 -23.73 -1.73
N GLY A 725 -33.48 -22.63 -1.89
CA GLY A 725 -34.71 -22.60 -2.69
C GLY A 725 -35.88 -23.40 -2.11
N TRP A 726 -36.57 -24.15 -2.97
CA TRP A 726 -37.83 -24.85 -2.66
C TRP A 726 -37.68 -25.93 -1.55
N GLN A 727 -36.47 -26.46 -1.35
CA GLN A 727 -36.12 -27.40 -0.27
C GLN A 727 -36.28 -26.80 1.14
N ARG A 728 -36.20 -25.46 1.26
CA ARG A 728 -36.43 -24.75 2.53
C ARG A 728 -37.89 -24.81 2.99
N TRP A 729 -38.81 -25.01 2.04
CA TRP A 729 -40.26 -25.03 2.26
C TRP A 729 -40.82 -26.43 2.55
N THR A 730 -40.14 -27.50 2.12
CA THR A 730 -40.68 -28.86 2.18
C THR A 730 -40.38 -29.64 3.46
N ARG A 731 -39.58 -29.10 4.40
CA ARG A 731 -39.19 -29.77 5.67
C ARG A 731 -38.77 -31.25 5.50
N ARG A 732 -38.32 -31.65 4.31
CA ARG A 732 -37.70 -32.96 4.11
C ARG A 732 -36.29 -32.81 4.65
N GLU A 733 -36.06 -33.39 5.83
CA GLU A 733 -34.72 -33.77 6.27
C GLU A 733 -34.13 -34.66 5.17
N ALA A 734 -33.33 -34.06 4.28
CA ALA A 734 -32.45 -34.82 3.41
C ALA A 734 -31.33 -35.36 4.31
N ALA A 735 -31.63 -36.47 4.98
CA ALA A 735 -30.63 -37.39 5.46
C ALA A 735 -29.92 -37.99 4.24
N SER A 736 -28.84 -37.36 3.80
CA SER A 736 -27.79 -38.00 3.00
C SER A 736 -26.47 -37.27 3.24
N GLN A 737 -25.80 -37.77 4.27
CA GLN A 737 -24.37 -37.71 4.60
C GLN A 737 -23.44 -37.07 3.55
N GLU A 738 -22.73 -36.03 3.99
CA GLU A 738 -21.30 -35.84 3.69
C GLU A 738 -20.76 -34.77 4.65
N TYR A 739 -20.43 -35.21 5.87
CA TYR A 739 -19.82 -34.37 6.90
C TYR A 739 -18.30 -34.44 6.73
N GLY A 740 -17.60 -33.31 6.79
CA GLY A 740 -16.13 -33.30 6.74
C GLY A 740 -15.43 -34.04 7.89
N LEU A 741 -16.15 -34.42 8.94
CA LEU A 741 -15.64 -35.22 10.08
C LEU A 741 -16.60 -36.39 10.29
N VAL A 742 -16.11 -37.62 10.11
CA VAL A 742 -16.90 -38.85 10.25
C VAL A 742 -16.24 -39.73 11.31
N ARG A 743 -16.98 -40.09 12.38
CA ARG A 743 -16.50 -41.00 13.42
C ARG A 743 -16.55 -42.44 12.92
N GLY A 744 -15.42 -43.13 12.94
CA GLY A 744 -15.30 -44.56 12.70
C GLY A 744 -15.78 -45.39 13.90
N ALA A 745 -15.90 -46.71 13.70
CA ALA A 745 -16.32 -47.65 14.74
C ALA A 745 -15.33 -47.75 15.92
N ASP A 746 -14.05 -47.43 15.67
CA ASP A 746 -12.96 -47.38 16.64
C ASP A 746 -12.84 -46.00 17.34
N GLY A 747 -13.74 -45.06 17.04
CA GLY A 747 -13.74 -43.71 17.61
C GLY A 747 -12.74 -42.74 16.96
N ARG A 748 -11.95 -43.18 15.96
CA ARG A 748 -11.07 -42.30 15.16
C ARG A 748 -11.89 -41.52 14.14
N LEU A 749 -11.34 -40.40 13.66
CA LEU A 749 -12.02 -39.52 12.70
C LEU A 749 -11.47 -39.72 11.29
N GLN A 750 -12.38 -39.95 10.35
CA GLN A 750 -12.14 -39.73 8.94
C GLN A 750 -12.41 -38.25 8.60
N VAL A 751 -11.52 -37.63 7.81
CA VAL A 751 -11.60 -36.20 7.48
C VAL A 751 -11.73 -35.97 5.98
N ARG A 752 -12.69 -35.13 5.60
CA ARG A 752 -12.87 -34.64 4.22
C ARG A 752 -12.84 -33.14 4.18
N ILE A 753 -12.11 -32.60 3.20
CA ILE A 753 -11.95 -31.16 3.01
C ILE A 753 -12.57 -30.70 1.70
N GLU A 754 -13.04 -29.46 1.68
CA GLU A 754 -13.58 -28.78 0.51
C GLU A 754 -12.76 -27.54 0.16
N ALA A 755 -12.58 -27.29 -1.13
CA ALA A 755 -11.98 -26.05 -1.61
C ALA A 755 -12.92 -24.86 -1.37
N ILE A 756 -12.36 -23.73 -0.95
CA ILE A 756 -13.10 -22.50 -0.64
C ILE A 756 -12.71 -21.36 -1.57
N ARG A 757 -13.64 -20.41 -1.75
CA ARG A 757 -13.43 -19.13 -2.41
C ARG A 757 -13.93 -18.00 -1.53
N GLU A 758 -13.19 -16.92 -1.48
CA GLU A 758 -13.61 -15.69 -0.81
C GLU A 758 -14.48 -14.81 -1.73
N LEU A 759 -15.57 -14.30 -1.15
CA LEU A 759 -16.49 -13.32 -1.76
C LEU A 759 -16.58 -12.11 -0.85
N ASP A 760 -16.31 -10.92 -1.38
CA ASP A 760 -16.61 -9.68 -0.67
C ASP A 760 -18.08 -9.29 -0.87
N GLU A 761 -18.89 -9.41 0.19
CA GLU A 761 -20.27 -8.92 0.22
C GLU A 761 -20.35 -7.65 1.09
N LYS A 762 -20.30 -6.47 0.46
CA LYS A 762 -20.47 -5.15 1.12
C LYS A 762 -19.43 -4.88 2.22
N GLY A 763 -18.18 -5.26 2.00
CA GLY A 763 -17.17 -5.19 3.04
C GLY A 763 -17.43 -6.25 4.11
N THR A 764 -17.72 -7.48 3.70
CA THR A 764 -17.73 -8.65 4.59
C THR A 764 -17.27 -9.83 3.75
N TYR A 765 -16.06 -10.31 4.01
CA TYR A 765 -15.54 -11.47 3.31
C TYR A 765 -16.30 -12.70 3.77
N ARG A 766 -16.92 -13.40 2.82
CA ARG A 766 -17.56 -14.69 3.02
C ARG A 766 -16.80 -15.74 2.25
N ARG A 767 -16.36 -16.77 2.96
CA ARG A 767 -15.81 -17.98 2.37
C ARG A 767 -16.97 -18.90 2.01
N ILE A 768 -17.07 -19.27 0.74
CA ILE A 768 -18.03 -20.25 0.27
C ILE A 768 -17.29 -21.39 -0.43
N ARG A 769 -17.89 -22.59 -0.46
CA ARG A 769 -17.37 -23.70 -1.25
C ARG A 769 -17.17 -23.27 -2.71
N ALA A 770 -16.00 -23.57 -3.27
CA ALA A 770 -15.71 -23.38 -4.69
C ALA A 770 -16.66 -24.27 -5.53
N ARG A 771 -17.37 -23.68 -6.49
CA ARG A 771 -18.30 -24.44 -7.34
C ARG A 771 -17.53 -25.33 -8.31
N GLY A 772 -17.94 -26.59 -8.42
CA GLY A 772 -17.35 -27.56 -9.35
C GLY A 772 -16.20 -28.39 -8.77
N THR A 773 -15.81 -28.19 -7.51
CA THR A 773 -14.75 -28.97 -6.87
C THR A 773 -15.28 -30.17 -6.09
N GLU A 774 -14.63 -31.32 -6.24
CA GLU A 774 -14.87 -32.52 -5.43
C GLU A 774 -14.32 -32.35 -4.01
N LEU A 775 -14.82 -33.16 -3.07
CA LEU A 775 -14.24 -33.25 -1.73
C LEU A 775 -12.94 -34.05 -1.81
N VAL A 776 -11.92 -33.61 -1.08
CA VAL A 776 -10.69 -34.38 -0.91
C VAL A 776 -10.82 -35.22 0.36
N ASP A 777 -10.70 -36.53 0.23
CA ASP A 777 -10.71 -37.47 1.35
C ASP A 777 -9.29 -37.65 1.89
N LEU A 778 -9.07 -37.24 3.13
CA LEU A 778 -7.78 -37.37 3.82
C LEU A 778 -7.66 -38.71 4.55
N GLY A 779 -8.66 -39.59 4.45
CA GLY A 779 -8.68 -40.87 5.15
C GLY A 779 -8.84 -40.68 6.67
N THR A 780 -8.21 -41.56 7.45
CA THR A 780 -8.21 -41.59 8.92
C THR A 780 -6.82 -41.24 9.47
N PRO A 781 -6.51 -39.94 9.63
CA PRO A 781 -5.22 -39.49 10.17
C PRO A 781 -4.82 -40.16 11.49
N GLY A 782 -3.52 -40.33 11.68
CA GLY A 782 -2.91 -40.86 12.91
C GLY A 782 -3.28 -40.03 14.14
N LEU A 783 -2.89 -38.75 14.13
CA LEU A 783 -3.20 -37.74 15.13
C LEU A 783 -3.74 -36.49 14.43
N ILE A 784 -4.82 -35.91 14.95
CA ILE A 784 -5.43 -34.67 14.48
C ILE A 784 -5.29 -33.60 15.57
N MET A 785 -4.83 -32.41 15.20
CA MET A 785 -4.78 -31.25 16.09
C MET A 785 -5.56 -30.07 15.49
N ILE A 786 -6.60 -29.62 16.20
CA ILE A 786 -7.43 -28.48 15.81
C ILE A 786 -6.94 -27.22 16.54
N ALA A 787 -6.52 -26.21 15.79
CA ALA A 787 -6.07 -24.91 16.30
C ALA A 787 -6.46 -23.76 15.33
N GLU A 788 -7.77 -23.59 15.11
CA GLU A 788 -8.35 -22.61 14.18
C GLU A 788 -8.65 -21.23 14.80
N GLY A 789 -8.28 -21.06 16.08
CA GLY A 789 -8.58 -19.89 16.91
C GLY A 789 -9.79 -20.03 17.81
N VAL A 790 -10.03 -18.98 18.59
CA VAL A 790 -11.02 -18.83 19.67
C VAL A 790 -12.42 -19.36 19.37
N GLU A 791 -12.91 -19.16 18.15
CA GLU A 791 -14.26 -19.57 17.76
C GLU A 791 -14.28 -20.78 16.81
N SER A 792 -13.32 -21.69 16.93
CA SER A 792 -13.22 -22.90 16.09
C SER A 792 -14.56 -23.59 15.92
N THR A 793 -15.00 -23.68 14.67
CA THR A 793 -16.25 -24.34 14.29
C THR A 793 -16.10 -25.85 14.36
N ASP A 794 -14.95 -26.40 13.99
CA ASP A 794 -14.75 -27.84 13.96
C ASP A 794 -14.55 -28.43 15.36
N ALA A 795 -13.87 -27.73 16.26
CA ALA A 795 -13.81 -28.11 17.67
C ALA A 795 -15.23 -28.19 18.28
N LYS A 796 -16.06 -27.16 18.07
CA LYS A 796 -17.45 -27.13 18.55
C LYS A 796 -18.30 -28.27 17.97
N ARG A 797 -18.12 -28.61 16.69
CA ARG A 797 -18.81 -29.75 16.05
C ARG A 797 -18.48 -31.09 16.71
N LEU A 798 -17.29 -31.22 17.26
CA LEU A 798 -16.85 -32.42 17.99
C LEU A 798 -17.25 -32.41 19.47
N GLY A 799 -17.97 -31.37 19.93
CA GLY A 799 -18.45 -31.23 21.30
C GLY A 799 -17.51 -30.45 22.22
N PHE A 800 -16.44 -29.85 21.71
CA PHE A 800 -15.57 -28.98 22.50
C PHE A 800 -16.30 -27.71 22.92
N THR A 801 -16.33 -27.44 24.21
CA THR A 801 -16.90 -26.23 24.78
C THR A 801 -15.83 -25.48 25.56
N GLN A 802 -15.83 -24.16 25.40
CA GLN A 802 -15.06 -23.28 26.27
C GLN A 802 -15.99 -22.65 27.29
N GLU A 803 -15.51 -22.55 28.52
CA GLU A 803 -16.19 -21.83 29.58
C GLU A 803 -15.51 -20.50 29.84
N ARG A 804 -16.30 -19.54 30.35
CA ARG A 804 -15.76 -18.25 30.79
C ARG A 804 -14.91 -18.45 32.03
N VAL A 805 -13.71 -17.85 32.04
CA VAL A 805 -12.84 -17.90 33.21
C VAL A 805 -13.34 -16.89 34.24
N MET A 806 -13.53 -17.36 35.47
CA MET A 806 -13.96 -16.55 36.60
C MET A 806 -12.80 -16.43 37.59
N ILE A 807 -12.53 -15.22 38.07
CA ILE A 807 -11.40 -14.89 38.93
C ILE A 807 -11.91 -14.24 40.21
N ASP A 808 -11.49 -14.77 41.36
CA ASP A 808 -11.81 -14.19 42.66
C ASP A 808 -10.72 -13.20 43.07
N HIS A 809 -11.13 -11.94 43.21
CA HIS A 809 -10.29 -10.83 43.60
C HIS A 809 -9.95 -10.82 45.10
N GLN A 810 -10.50 -11.76 45.88
CA GLN A 810 -10.32 -11.88 47.34
C GLN A 810 -10.71 -10.63 48.13
N ASP A 811 -11.64 -9.84 47.58
CA ASP A 811 -12.08 -8.55 48.12
C ASP A 811 -13.52 -8.57 48.64
N GLY A 812 -14.12 -9.75 48.72
CA GLY A 812 -15.49 -9.96 49.20
C GLY A 812 -16.59 -9.75 48.16
N ARG A 813 -16.27 -9.40 46.90
CA ARG A 813 -17.25 -9.23 45.80
C ARG A 813 -17.62 -10.55 45.10
N GLY A 814 -16.92 -11.63 45.39
CA GLY A 814 -17.06 -12.92 44.71
C GLY A 814 -16.37 -12.95 43.33
N PRO A 815 -16.38 -14.11 42.65
CA PRO A 815 -15.64 -14.27 41.42
C PRO A 815 -16.24 -13.48 40.25
N LEU A 816 -15.39 -12.74 39.52
CA LEU A 816 -15.75 -11.92 38.36
C LEU A 816 -15.22 -12.52 37.05
N LEU A 817 -15.83 -12.13 35.94
CA LEU A 817 -15.41 -12.57 34.62
C LEU A 817 -14.03 -11.99 34.26
N ALA A 818 -13.06 -12.86 33.96
CA ALA A 818 -11.73 -12.46 33.48
C ALA A 818 -11.84 -11.80 32.11
N GLN A 819 -11.80 -10.48 32.09
CA GLN A 819 -12.11 -9.68 30.90
C GLN A 819 -11.37 -8.35 30.94
N ALA A 820 -10.87 -7.92 29.77
CA ALA A 820 -10.29 -6.60 29.58
C ALA A 820 -10.59 -6.07 28.18
N ASP A 821 -10.81 -4.75 28.06
CA ASP A 821 -10.96 -4.06 26.78
C ASP A 821 -9.68 -3.25 26.50
N TYR A 822 -9.18 -3.31 25.28
CA TYR A 822 -7.95 -2.65 24.85
C TYR A 822 -8.22 -1.76 23.65
N ILE A 823 -7.54 -0.61 23.57
CA ILE A 823 -7.37 0.12 22.31
C ILE A 823 -5.97 -0.19 21.80
N VAL A 824 -5.93 -0.69 20.58
CA VAL A 824 -4.70 -1.06 19.89
C VAL A 824 -4.52 -0.13 18.70
N GLY A 825 -3.35 0.49 18.58
CA GLY A 825 -3.02 1.36 17.46
C GLY A 825 -1.54 1.32 17.12
N LEU A 826 -1.25 1.64 15.86
CA LEU A 826 0.12 1.65 15.34
C LEU A 826 0.56 3.09 15.06
N ILE A 827 1.64 3.51 15.73
CA ILE A 827 2.20 4.86 15.64
C ILE A 827 3.67 4.79 15.20
N ALA A 828 4.09 5.74 14.39
CA ALA A 828 5.49 5.86 13.95
C ALA A 828 6.36 6.52 15.03
N VAL A 829 6.56 5.82 16.15
CA VAL A 829 7.47 6.21 17.25
C VAL A 829 8.68 5.28 17.24
N ASN A 830 9.88 5.85 17.28
CA ASN A 830 11.13 5.13 17.41
C ASN A 830 11.38 4.73 18.88
N VAL A 831 11.11 3.47 19.21
CA VAL A 831 11.25 2.92 20.57
C VAL A 831 12.66 2.37 20.84
N ALA A 832 13.58 2.46 19.87
CA ALA A 832 14.87 1.77 19.86
C ALA A 832 14.72 0.27 20.23
N ALA A 833 15.75 -0.33 20.81
CA ALA A 833 15.71 -1.67 21.39
C ALA A 833 15.13 -1.67 22.82
N ASN A 834 14.12 -0.81 23.06
CA ASN A 834 13.55 -0.61 24.39
C ASN A 834 12.08 -1.05 24.45
N SER A 835 11.68 -1.44 25.64
CA SER A 835 10.33 -1.81 26.01
C SER A 835 9.85 -0.84 27.07
N ARG A 836 8.70 -0.17 26.90
CA ARG A 836 8.12 0.70 27.94
C ARG A 836 6.72 0.24 28.33
N GLN A 837 6.58 -0.08 29.61
CA GLN A 837 5.33 -0.46 30.25
C GLN A 837 4.92 0.62 31.24
N ARG A 838 3.62 0.93 31.28
CA ARG A 838 3.07 1.87 32.25
C ARG A 838 1.79 1.29 32.86
N ILE A 839 1.71 1.30 34.19
CA ILE A 839 0.48 1.09 34.95
C ILE A 839 0.11 2.41 35.64
N ALA A 840 -1.15 2.80 35.59
CA ALA A 840 -1.58 4.09 36.13
C ALA A 840 -3.00 4.08 36.68
N SER A 841 -3.29 5.03 37.58
CA SER A 841 -4.62 5.26 38.13
C SER A 841 -5.46 6.14 37.18
N ALA A 842 -6.70 5.75 36.92
CA ALA A 842 -7.71 6.48 36.18
C ALA A 842 -8.97 6.62 37.05
N PHE A 843 -9.57 7.81 37.10
CA PHE A 843 -10.71 8.09 37.98
C PHE A 843 -12.00 8.29 37.19
N ASP A 844 -13.11 7.74 37.66
CA ASP A 844 -14.44 8.07 37.14
C ASP A 844 -14.98 9.40 37.72
N LYS A 845 -16.16 9.84 37.27
CA LYS A 845 -16.78 11.09 37.73
C LYS A 845 -17.15 11.09 39.23
N GLN A 846 -17.16 9.94 39.88
CA GLN A 846 -17.47 9.76 41.29
C GLN A 846 -16.19 9.71 42.15
N GLY A 847 -15.01 9.81 41.52
CA GLY A 847 -13.72 9.76 42.20
C GLY A 847 -13.25 8.33 42.47
N ASN A 848 -13.88 7.31 41.88
CA ASN A 848 -13.39 5.95 42.04
C ASN A 848 -12.18 5.68 41.15
N GLU A 849 -11.18 5.02 41.72
CA GLU A 849 -9.94 4.64 41.04
C GLU A 849 -10.06 3.32 40.27
N TYR A 850 -9.47 3.28 39.07
CA TYR A 850 -9.30 2.12 38.20
C TYR A 850 -7.86 2.09 37.72
N TRP A 851 -7.27 0.91 37.55
CA TRP A 851 -5.92 0.81 37.00
C TRP A 851 -5.97 0.50 35.52
N VAL A 852 -5.09 1.14 34.75
CA VAL A 852 -4.94 0.90 33.32
C VAL A 852 -3.50 0.53 33.00
N ARG A 853 -3.32 -0.52 32.20
CA ARG A 853 -2.02 -0.97 31.70
C ARG A 853 -1.81 -0.52 30.26
N GLN A 854 -0.59 -0.11 29.97
CA GLN A 854 -0.19 0.48 28.72
C GLN A 854 1.17 -0.04 28.33
N LEU A 855 1.36 -0.29 27.04
CA LEU A 855 2.57 -0.90 26.54
C LEU A 855 2.93 -0.38 25.17
N THR A 856 4.20 -0.03 25.00
CA THR A 856 4.84 0.22 23.70
C THR A 856 6.21 -0.42 23.69
N LEU A 857 6.60 -0.96 22.54
CA LEU A 857 7.77 -1.81 22.44
C LEU A 857 8.50 -1.58 21.11
N GLY A 858 9.82 -1.73 21.15
CA GLY A 858 10.69 -1.87 19.99
C GLY A 858 11.84 -2.83 20.30
N HIS A 859 12.53 -3.26 19.26
CA HIS A 859 13.68 -4.16 19.33
C HIS A 859 14.72 -3.80 18.26
N ASP A 860 15.89 -4.43 18.34
CA ASP A 860 16.96 -4.28 17.34
C ASP A 860 16.38 -4.46 15.92
N GLY A 861 16.43 -3.41 15.10
CA GLY A 861 16.02 -3.44 13.68
C GLY A 861 14.57 -3.07 13.35
N PHE A 862 13.62 -3.04 14.30
CA PHE A 862 12.25 -2.56 14.04
C PHE A 862 11.79 -1.58 15.11
N SER A 863 12.64 -0.60 15.36
CA SER A 863 12.38 0.39 16.39
C SER A 863 11.45 1.51 15.93
N GLU A 864 11.34 1.79 14.63
CA GLU A 864 10.67 2.96 14.05
C GLU A 864 9.14 3.03 14.23
N THR A 865 8.48 1.91 14.51
CA THR A 865 7.02 1.86 14.61
C THR A 865 6.59 0.96 15.76
N GLY A 866 6.33 1.55 16.92
CA GLY A 866 5.80 0.85 18.08
C GLY A 866 4.30 0.59 17.96
N TRP A 867 3.88 -0.65 18.19
CA TRP A 867 2.51 -0.90 18.62
C TRP A 867 2.29 -0.32 19.99
N THR A 868 1.15 0.35 20.16
CA THR A 868 0.72 0.80 21.47
C THR A 868 -0.59 0.12 21.81
N ILE A 869 -0.56 -0.64 22.90
CA ILE A 869 -1.72 -1.32 23.48
C ILE A 869 -2.08 -0.57 24.76
N LEU A 870 -3.34 -0.14 24.84
CA LEU A 870 -3.85 0.65 25.96
C LEU A 870 -5.09 -0.02 26.53
N GLU A 871 -5.05 -0.43 27.78
CA GLU A 871 -6.24 -0.89 28.48
C GLU A 871 -7.25 0.26 28.66
N VAL A 872 -8.52 -0.07 28.54
CA VAL A 872 -9.63 0.86 28.66
C VAL A 872 -10.25 0.73 30.07
N PRO A 873 -10.37 1.82 30.84
CA PRO A 873 -11.06 1.80 32.11
C PRO A 873 -12.51 1.33 31.96
N ASP A 874 -13.00 0.58 32.93
CA ASP A 874 -14.33 -0.03 32.87
C ASP A 874 -15.47 0.98 32.71
N TYR A 875 -15.35 2.16 33.32
CA TYR A 875 -16.36 3.21 33.29
C TYR A 875 -16.49 3.93 31.93
N ARG A 876 -15.61 3.67 30.97
CA ARG A 876 -15.44 4.51 29.76
C ARG A 876 -16.20 3.96 28.55
N THR A 877 -17.29 4.60 28.11
CA THR A 877 -18.19 4.00 27.10
C THR A 877 -17.84 4.26 25.63
N PHE A 878 -17.15 5.37 25.33
CA PHE A 878 -16.96 5.88 23.96
C PHE A 878 -18.25 6.13 23.17
N ASP A 879 -19.39 6.34 23.83
CA ASP A 879 -20.66 6.65 23.16
C ASP A 879 -20.75 8.15 22.81
N PRO A 880 -20.81 8.52 21.52
CA PRO A 880 -20.96 9.91 21.09
C PRO A 880 -22.17 10.63 21.68
N ILE A 881 -23.26 9.90 21.96
CA ILE A 881 -24.48 10.48 22.54
C ILE A 881 -24.23 10.85 24.00
N GLN A 882 -23.65 9.93 24.79
CA GLN A 882 -23.33 10.20 26.20
C GLN A 882 -22.23 11.25 26.35
N ALA A 883 -21.33 11.34 25.37
CA ALA A 883 -20.32 12.39 25.28
C ALA A 883 -20.88 13.76 24.83
N GLY A 884 -22.15 13.84 24.42
CA GLY A 884 -22.77 15.07 23.93
C GLY A 884 -22.26 15.54 22.56
N MET A 885 -21.56 14.67 21.81
CA MET A 885 -21.02 14.99 20.48
C MET A 885 -22.07 14.92 19.38
N VAL A 886 -23.14 14.15 19.59
CA VAL A 886 -24.27 14.03 18.66
C VAL A 886 -25.60 14.01 19.44
N PRO A 887 -26.72 14.48 18.85
CA PRO A 887 -28.02 14.46 19.52
C PRO A 887 -28.48 13.06 19.93
N ALA A 888 -29.28 12.95 21.01
CA ALA A 888 -29.77 11.68 21.54
C ALA A 888 -30.58 10.82 20.55
N GLY A 889 -31.18 11.43 19.52
CA GLY A 889 -31.92 10.74 18.45
C GLY A 889 -31.07 10.23 17.28
N THR A 890 -29.73 10.40 17.33
CA THR A 890 -28.84 10.03 16.21
C THR A 890 -28.81 8.51 16.02
N ARG A 891 -29.07 8.04 14.79
CA ARG A 891 -29.03 6.60 14.50
C ARG A 891 -27.59 6.07 14.59
N ARG A 892 -27.39 4.94 15.28
CA ARG A 892 -26.04 4.35 15.49
C ARG A 892 -25.36 3.86 14.21
N ASP A 893 -26.12 3.64 13.13
CA ASP A 893 -25.62 3.28 11.79
C ASP A 893 -25.31 4.50 10.90
N SER A 894 -25.50 5.72 11.43
CA SER A 894 -25.24 6.96 10.69
C SER A 894 -23.74 7.27 10.59
N VAL A 895 -23.38 8.06 9.58
CA VAL A 895 -22.00 8.48 9.33
C VAL A 895 -21.52 9.41 10.45
N GLU A 896 -22.42 10.25 10.97
CA GLU A 896 -22.20 11.21 12.05
C GLU A 896 -21.84 10.50 13.35
N TYR A 897 -22.63 9.48 13.73
CA TYR A 897 -22.36 8.66 14.92
C TYR A 897 -21.03 7.91 14.77
N PHE A 898 -20.78 7.30 13.61
CA PHE A 898 -19.54 6.58 13.34
C PHE A 898 -18.30 7.49 13.39
N GLY A 899 -18.38 8.68 12.80
CA GLY A 899 -17.31 9.68 12.82
C GLY A 899 -16.98 10.17 14.23
N ALA A 900 -18.01 10.49 15.02
CA ALA A 900 -17.83 10.93 16.41
C ALA A 900 -17.27 9.82 17.31
N HIS A 901 -17.71 8.57 17.13
CA HIS A 901 -17.18 7.43 17.88
C HIS A 901 -15.69 7.19 17.57
N ARG A 902 -15.30 7.24 16.29
CA ARG A 902 -13.90 7.18 15.86
C ARG A 902 -13.06 8.31 16.46
N TYR A 903 -13.62 9.52 16.54
CA TYR A 903 -12.95 10.64 17.18
C TYR A 903 -12.67 10.36 18.66
N LEU A 904 -13.66 9.91 19.45
CA LEU A 904 -13.48 9.60 20.88
C LEU A 904 -12.41 8.54 21.16
N ILE A 905 -12.34 7.50 20.32
CA ILE A 905 -11.30 6.46 20.41
C ILE A 905 -9.93 7.04 20.11
N ARG A 906 -9.80 7.79 19.00
CA ARG A 906 -8.55 8.40 18.58
C ARG A 906 -8.03 9.41 19.61
N ASP A 907 -8.93 10.22 20.17
CA ASP A 907 -8.61 11.27 21.13
C ASP A 907 -7.96 10.66 22.38
N TYR A 908 -8.63 9.68 22.99
CA TYR A 908 -8.08 8.94 24.11
C TYR A 908 -6.77 8.22 23.80
N PHE A 909 -6.70 7.57 22.63
CA PHE A 909 -5.50 6.86 22.23
C PHE A 909 -4.29 7.81 22.21
N LEU A 910 -4.43 9.00 21.63
CA LEU A 910 -3.36 9.99 21.58
C LEU A 910 -2.97 10.51 22.96
N ASP A 911 -3.95 10.76 23.85
CA ASP A 911 -3.67 11.21 25.21
C ASP A 911 -2.86 10.16 25.98
N GLN A 912 -3.28 8.91 25.92
CA GLN A 912 -2.60 7.83 26.65
C GLN A 912 -1.24 7.48 26.04
N VAL A 913 -1.09 7.52 24.72
CA VAL A 913 0.22 7.37 24.06
C VAL A 913 1.17 8.48 24.50
N SER A 914 0.67 9.71 24.65
CA SER A 914 1.47 10.85 25.12
C SER A 914 2.03 10.58 26.51
N LEU A 915 1.20 10.11 27.43
CA LEU A 915 1.62 9.76 28.80
C LEU A 915 2.61 8.58 28.83
N LEU A 916 2.43 7.59 27.94
CA LEU A 916 3.31 6.43 27.86
C LEU A 916 4.68 6.79 27.27
N THR A 917 4.71 7.53 26.16
CA THR A 917 5.94 7.81 25.40
C THR A 917 6.67 9.08 25.86
N GLU A 918 6.02 9.90 26.69
CA GLU A 918 6.44 11.25 27.07
C GLU A 918 6.57 12.20 25.86
N ILE A 919 5.97 11.83 24.72
CA ILE A 919 5.89 12.67 23.52
C ILE A 919 4.67 13.58 23.65
N PRO A 920 4.79 14.91 23.48
CA PRO A 920 3.65 15.81 23.58
C PRO A 920 2.54 15.45 22.57
N ARG A 921 1.29 15.48 23.02
CA ARG A 921 0.10 15.20 22.18
C ARG A 921 0.10 15.95 20.85
N ARG A 922 0.53 17.21 20.84
CA ARG A 922 0.63 18.06 19.64
C ARG A 922 1.56 17.49 18.57
N GLU A 923 2.57 16.74 18.96
CA GLU A 923 3.53 16.07 18.08
C GLU A 923 3.03 14.69 17.63
N LEU A 924 2.39 13.95 18.53
CA LEU A 924 1.74 12.67 18.19
C LEU A 924 0.64 12.85 17.13
N VAL A 925 -0.11 13.95 17.17
CA VAL A 925 -1.10 14.30 16.12
C VAL A 925 -0.47 14.51 14.75
N ARG A 926 0.81 14.92 14.69
CA ARG A 926 1.57 15.16 13.45
C ARG A 926 2.23 13.89 12.90
N THR A 927 2.39 12.88 13.75
CA THR A 927 3.01 11.58 13.44
C THR A 927 2.06 10.73 12.60
N LEU A 928 2.60 9.93 11.68
CA LEU A 928 1.79 9.03 10.86
C LEU A 928 1.20 7.91 11.73
N SER A 929 -0.12 7.85 11.82
CA SER A 929 -0.82 6.64 12.28
C SER A 929 -0.91 5.67 11.09
N LEU A 930 -0.25 4.52 11.23
CA LEU A 930 -0.21 3.49 10.17
C LEU A 930 -1.48 2.64 10.15
N ALA A 931 -2.14 2.52 11.31
CA ALA A 931 -3.45 1.91 11.46
C ALA A 931 -4.31 2.74 12.42
N THR A 932 -5.56 3.02 12.04
CA THR A 932 -6.49 3.75 12.90
C THR A 932 -6.70 2.96 14.21
N PRO A 933 -6.60 3.58 15.41
CA PRO A 933 -6.79 2.89 16.68
C PRO A 933 -8.13 2.15 16.74
N LYS A 934 -8.11 0.92 17.23
CA LYS A 934 -9.28 0.05 17.33
C LYS A 934 -9.50 -0.42 18.75
N LEU A 935 -10.76 -0.40 19.17
CA LEU A 935 -11.20 -1.04 20.40
C LEU A 935 -11.35 -2.56 20.16
N VAL A 936 -10.64 -3.35 20.96
CA VAL A 936 -10.65 -4.81 20.97
C VAL A 936 -11.09 -5.26 22.35
N SER A 937 -11.98 -6.25 22.41
CA SER A 937 -12.48 -6.79 23.67
C SER A 937 -11.97 -8.20 23.87
N ASN A 938 -11.36 -8.46 25.01
CA ASN A 938 -10.88 -9.80 25.36
C ASN A 938 -11.70 -10.36 26.52
N VAL A 939 -12.29 -11.53 26.29
CA VAL A 939 -12.98 -12.31 27.31
C VAL A 939 -12.26 -13.63 27.40
N GLU A 940 -11.67 -13.88 28.56
CA GLU A 940 -10.93 -15.11 28.79
C GLU A 940 -11.90 -16.29 28.82
N ARG A 941 -11.56 -17.29 28.01
CA ARG A 941 -12.32 -18.54 27.91
C ARG A 941 -11.33 -19.68 27.84
N ILE A 942 -11.70 -20.82 28.40
CA ILE A 942 -10.84 -22.00 28.40
C ILE A 942 -11.64 -23.28 28.16
N GLY A 943 -11.07 -24.20 27.39
CA GLY A 943 -11.55 -25.58 27.27
C GLY A 943 -11.20 -26.44 28.49
N ARG A 944 -12.04 -27.42 28.81
CA ARG A 944 -11.79 -28.33 29.95
C ARG A 944 -11.02 -29.60 29.57
N ASP A 945 -11.36 -30.22 28.44
CA ASP A 945 -10.67 -31.42 27.92
C ASP A 945 -10.22 -31.15 26.48
N ALA A 946 -8.93 -31.34 26.23
CA ALA A 946 -8.35 -31.22 24.90
C ALA A 946 -8.72 -32.41 24.01
N LEU A 947 -9.03 -33.58 24.58
CA LEU A 947 -9.37 -34.77 23.82
C LEU A 947 -10.83 -34.74 23.34
N VAL A 948 -11.04 -34.65 22.02
CA VAL A 948 -12.38 -34.57 21.41
C VAL A 948 -12.75 -35.81 20.59
N ALA A 949 -11.78 -36.63 20.20
CA ALA A 949 -11.96 -37.97 19.65
C ALA A 949 -10.74 -38.84 19.93
N ALA A 950 -10.81 -40.15 19.65
CA ALA A 950 -9.73 -41.11 19.97
C ALA A 950 -8.36 -40.71 19.40
N SER A 951 -8.35 -40.00 18.27
CA SER A 951 -7.16 -39.50 17.59
C SER A 951 -7.15 -37.97 17.39
N CYS A 952 -7.97 -37.21 18.12
CA CYS A 952 -8.14 -35.76 17.86
C CYS A 952 -8.10 -34.92 19.14
N VAL A 953 -7.20 -33.93 19.16
CA VAL A 953 -7.04 -32.95 20.24
C VAL A 953 -7.28 -31.51 19.77
N VAL A 954 -7.68 -30.64 20.68
CA VAL A 954 -7.81 -29.19 20.47
C VAL A 954 -6.65 -28.47 21.17
N ALA A 955 -6.01 -27.51 20.49
CA ALA A 955 -4.85 -26.79 20.99
C ALA A 955 -4.80 -25.32 20.51
N GLY A 956 -3.77 -24.60 20.96
CA GLY A 956 -3.51 -23.20 20.59
C GLY A 956 -4.62 -22.26 21.06
N ASP A 957 -4.88 -21.20 20.28
CA ASP A 957 -5.92 -20.21 20.60
C ASP A 957 -7.35 -20.76 20.54
N SER A 958 -7.55 -21.96 19.96
CA SER A 958 -8.84 -22.66 20.07
C SER A 958 -9.12 -23.16 21.48
N PHE A 959 -8.09 -23.30 22.31
CA PHE A 959 -8.21 -23.77 23.67
C PHE A 959 -8.51 -22.62 24.65
N GLY A 960 -7.96 -21.43 24.42
CA GLY A 960 -8.28 -20.21 25.16
C GLY A 960 -7.77 -18.93 24.49
N ASN A 961 -8.13 -17.76 25.03
CA ASN A 961 -8.08 -16.51 24.25
C ASN A 961 -7.03 -15.51 24.72
N GLY A 962 -6.65 -15.53 25.98
CA GLY A 962 -5.37 -15.02 26.44
C GLY A 962 -5.11 -13.54 26.52
N SER A 963 -4.39 -13.08 27.56
CA SER A 963 -3.94 -11.68 27.64
C SER A 963 -3.04 -11.26 26.47
N PHE A 964 -3.45 -10.18 25.78
CA PHE A 964 -2.74 -9.60 24.64
C PHE A 964 -1.40 -8.95 25.00
N LEU A 965 -1.22 -8.47 26.24
CA LEU A 965 -0.06 -7.65 26.64
C LEU A 965 1.25 -8.43 26.72
N LEU A 966 1.18 -9.73 27.00
CA LEU A 966 2.35 -10.57 27.28
C LEU A 966 2.49 -11.75 26.31
N SER A 967 1.63 -11.86 25.30
CA SER A 967 1.68 -12.93 24.27
C SER A 967 1.70 -14.36 24.85
N ARG A 968 1.22 -14.55 26.10
CA ARG A 968 1.34 -15.82 26.85
C ARG A 968 0.54 -16.95 26.22
N GLY A 969 -0.62 -16.67 25.63
CA GLY A 969 -1.44 -17.68 24.93
C GLY A 969 -0.73 -18.23 23.70
N SER A 970 -0.25 -17.33 22.83
CA SER A 970 0.52 -17.70 21.65
C SER A 970 1.80 -18.46 22.03
N THR A 971 2.49 -18.04 23.09
CA THR A 971 3.68 -18.74 23.62
C THR A 971 3.33 -20.13 24.13
N THR A 972 2.25 -20.29 24.90
CA THR A 972 1.76 -21.61 25.37
C THR A 972 1.50 -22.54 24.19
N GLY A 973 0.91 -22.01 23.12
CA GLY A 973 0.67 -22.77 21.90
C GLY A 973 1.95 -23.18 21.18
N ILE A 974 2.82 -22.23 20.85
CA ILE A 974 3.99 -22.46 19.99
C ILE A 974 5.11 -23.20 20.72
N VAL A 975 5.29 -22.93 22.02
CA VAL A 975 6.32 -23.57 22.84
C VAL A 975 5.72 -24.80 23.53
N GLY A 976 4.76 -24.62 24.43
CA GLY A 976 4.19 -25.72 25.22
C GLY A 976 3.51 -26.80 24.39
N HIS A 977 2.35 -26.48 23.80
CA HIS A 977 1.51 -27.45 23.10
C HIS A 977 2.25 -28.15 21.94
N ALA A 978 3.07 -27.42 21.18
CA ALA A 978 3.86 -28.02 20.11
C ALA A 978 4.93 -29.00 20.64
N ALA A 979 5.61 -28.69 21.76
CA ALA A 979 6.52 -29.64 22.39
C ALA A 979 5.81 -30.89 22.93
N ARG A 980 4.54 -30.78 23.35
CA ARG A 980 3.76 -31.98 23.73
C ARG A 980 3.56 -32.94 22.54
N VAL A 981 3.49 -32.43 21.30
CA VAL A 981 3.45 -33.27 20.09
C VAL A 981 4.79 -33.98 19.86
N TYR A 982 5.92 -33.31 20.10
CA TYR A 982 7.23 -33.95 20.08
C TYR A 982 7.31 -35.09 21.10
N ARG A 983 6.88 -34.87 22.35
CA ARG A 983 6.82 -35.91 23.40
C ARG A 983 5.88 -37.06 23.03
N TYR A 984 4.76 -36.76 22.40
CA TYR A 984 3.84 -37.78 21.89
C TYR A 984 4.55 -38.72 20.91
N TRP A 985 5.32 -38.20 19.97
CA TRP A 985 6.06 -39.04 19.02
C TRP A 985 7.16 -39.86 19.69
N GLN A 986 7.89 -39.29 20.65
CA GLN A 986 8.88 -40.04 21.45
C GLN A 986 8.23 -41.23 22.17
N ALA A 987 7.13 -41.00 22.87
CA ALA A 987 6.42 -42.06 23.58
C ALA A 987 5.91 -43.15 22.63
N ARG A 988 5.47 -42.78 21.41
CA ARG A 988 5.05 -43.73 20.36
C ARG A 988 6.22 -44.57 19.85
N ASP A 989 7.39 -43.98 19.66
CA ASP A 989 8.61 -44.71 19.27
C ASP A 989 9.14 -45.63 20.38
N GLU A 990 8.93 -45.26 21.65
CA GLU A 990 9.23 -46.08 22.84
C GLU A 990 8.20 -47.21 23.08
N GLY A 991 7.17 -47.32 22.25
CA GLY A 991 6.19 -48.41 22.29
C GLY A 991 4.91 -48.14 23.10
N THR A 992 4.68 -46.90 23.55
CA THR A 992 3.43 -46.50 24.23
C THR A 992 2.25 -46.64 23.27
N SER A 993 1.13 -47.19 23.75
CA SER A 993 -0.08 -47.34 22.93
C SER A 993 -0.61 -46.00 22.45
N HIS A 994 -1.28 -45.99 21.28
CA HIS A 994 -1.81 -44.75 20.70
C HIS A 994 -2.79 -44.05 21.66
N GLU A 995 -3.71 -44.81 22.28
CA GLU A 995 -4.68 -44.29 23.25
C GLU A 995 -4.01 -43.63 24.45
N ALA A 996 -3.01 -44.30 25.05
CA ALA A 996 -2.30 -43.75 26.20
C ALA A 996 -1.49 -42.49 25.82
N ALA A 997 -0.82 -42.51 24.67
CA ALA A 997 -0.02 -41.38 24.19
C ALA A 997 -0.89 -40.16 23.85
N VAL A 998 -2.04 -40.36 23.18
CA VAL A 998 -2.99 -39.27 22.87
C VAL A 998 -3.58 -38.69 24.16
N ARG A 999 -3.88 -39.53 25.16
CA ARG A 999 -4.36 -39.03 26.46
C ARG A 999 -3.28 -38.22 27.19
N GLN A 1000 -2.03 -38.68 27.18
CA GLN A 1000 -0.90 -37.94 27.76
C GLN A 1000 -0.70 -36.59 27.05
N LEU A 1001 -0.83 -36.53 25.73
CA LEU A 1001 -0.80 -35.29 24.96
C LEU A 1001 -1.93 -34.32 25.40
N ALA A 1002 -3.16 -34.82 25.50
CA ALA A 1002 -4.30 -34.03 25.92
C ALA A 1002 -4.17 -33.49 27.36
N ASP A 1003 -3.64 -34.33 28.27
CA ASP A 1003 -3.38 -33.94 29.66
C ASP A 1003 -2.27 -32.88 29.75
N GLY A 1004 -1.22 -32.99 28.92
CA GLY A 1004 -0.16 -32.00 28.80
C GLY A 1004 -0.64 -30.64 28.28
N ILE A 1005 -1.49 -30.64 27.23
CA ILE A 1005 -2.13 -29.41 26.73
C ILE A 1005 -2.96 -28.73 27.85
N ARG A 1006 -3.72 -29.52 28.61
CA ARG A 1006 -4.50 -29.00 29.74
C ARG A 1006 -3.60 -28.41 30.83
N GLU A 1007 -2.50 -29.07 31.16
CA GLU A 1007 -1.52 -28.60 32.15
C GLU A 1007 -0.87 -27.27 31.74
N ASP A 1008 -0.41 -27.18 30.49
CA ASP A 1008 0.22 -25.97 29.94
C ASP A 1008 -0.77 -24.80 29.96
N THR A 1009 -2.02 -25.05 29.56
CA THR A 1009 -3.07 -24.03 29.59
C THR A 1009 -3.48 -23.62 31.01
N ALA A 1010 -3.57 -24.57 31.95
CA ALA A 1010 -3.90 -24.25 33.34
C ALA A 1010 -2.80 -23.40 34.01
N THR A 1011 -1.54 -23.70 33.71
CA THR A 1011 -0.38 -22.92 34.15
C THR A 1011 -0.44 -21.51 33.59
N TRP A 1012 -0.74 -21.38 32.30
CA TRP A 1012 -0.94 -20.10 31.66
C TRP A 1012 -2.02 -19.25 32.33
N LEU A 1013 -3.20 -19.83 32.63
CA LEU A 1013 -4.25 -19.11 33.36
C LEU A 1013 -3.80 -18.68 34.75
N ARG A 1014 -3.18 -19.58 35.52
CA ARG A 1014 -2.69 -19.29 36.88
C ARG A 1014 -1.70 -18.12 36.89
N VAL A 1015 -0.75 -18.12 35.95
CA VAL A 1015 0.27 -17.06 35.83
C VAL A 1015 -0.31 -15.76 35.27
N SER A 1016 -1.40 -15.84 34.48
CA SER A 1016 -2.12 -14.68 33.96
C SER A 1016 -3.20 -14.17 34.93
N GLU A 1017 -3.55 -14.92 35.97
CA GLU A 1017 -4.59 -14.55 36.93
C GLU A 1017 -4.35 -13.15 37.50
N PRO A 1018 -3.14 -12.74 37.96
CA PRO A 1018 -2.90 -11.38 38.43
C PRO A 1018 -3.17 -10.29 37.39
N ASP A 1019 -3.01 -10.58 36.10
CA ASP A 1019 -3.29 -9.64 35.00
C ASP A 1019 -4.80 -9.34 34.91
N PHE A 1020 -5.65 -10.21 35.45
CA PHE A 1020 -7.09 -9.99 35.52
C PHE A 1020 -7.57 -9.75 36.95
N ALA A 1021 -6.84 -10.24 37.94
CA ALA A 1021 -7.21 -10.32 39.35
C ALA A 1021 -6.75 -9.13 40.17
N GLN A 1022 -5.67 -8.42 39.82
CA GLN A 1022 -5.23 -7.26 40.60
C GLN A 1022 -6.30 -6.17 40.51
N PRO A 1023 -7.16 -6.05 41.54
CA PRO A 1023 -8.17 -5.02 41.55
C PRO A 1023 -7.40 -3.72 41.70
N GLY A 1024 -7.87 -2.66 41.06
CA GLY A 1024 -7.61 -1.34 41.61
C GLY A 1024 -7.80 -1.43 43.12
N HIS A 1025 -6.84 -0.94 43.91
CA HIS A 1025 -7.10 -0.57 45.31
C HIS A 1025 -8.16 0.54 45.29
N ALA A 1026 -9.38 0.23 44.87
CA ALA A 1026 -10.51 1.11 44.97
C ALA A 1026 -10.82 1.14 46.45
N LYS A 1027 -10.37 2.19 47.15
CA LYS A 1027 -11.07 2.63 48.35
C LYS A 1027 -12.55 2.70 47.98
N ALA A 1028 -13.40 2.01 48.75
CA ALA A 1028 -14.83 2.04 48.53
C ALA A 1028 -15.27 3.50 48.38
N GLY A 1029 -15.77 3.85 47.19
CA GLY A 1029 -16.16 5.21 46.87
C GLY A 1029 -17.23 5.67 47.85
N THR A 1030 -16.93 6.73 48.58
CA THR A 1030 -17.95 7.50 49.27
C THR A 1030 -18.56 8.44 48.24
N ASP A 1031 -19.89 8.50 48.14
CA ASP A 1031 -20.57 9.45 47.26
C ASP A 1031 -20.10 10.88 47.63
N PRO A 1032 -19.46 11.63 46.70
CA PRO A 1032 -18.88 12.93 47.01
C PRO A 1032 -19.91 14.00 47.42
N ARG A 1033 -21.22 13.73 47.30
CA ARG A 1033 -22.31 14.62 47.76
C ARG A 1033 -22.92 14.22 49.10
N THR A 1034 -22.86 12.95 49.48
CA THR A 1034 -23.57 12.41 50.65
C THR A 1034 -22.66 11.74 51.68
N GLY A 1035 -21.43 11.36 51.30
CA GLY A 1035 -20.46 10.70 52.17
C GLY A 1035 -20.79 9.24 52.50
N GLU A 1036 -21.80 8.64 51.86
CA GLU A 1036 -22.18 7.24 52.05
C GLU A 1036 -21.36 6.30 51.16
N GLN A 1037 -20.99 5.15 51.69
CA GLN A 1037 -20.23 4.12 51.00
C GLN A 1037 -21.12 3.44 49.94
N LEU A 1038 -20.75 3.55 48.67
CA LEU A 1038 -21.52 2.94 47.57
C LEU A 1038 -21.51 1.40 47.71
N ASP A 1039 -22.68 0.77 47.53
CA ASP A 1039 -22.83 -0.69 47.52
C ASP A 1039 -21.92 -1.31 46.42
N PRO A 1040 -20.92 -2.12 46.80
CA PRO A 1040 -19.98 -2.74 45.86
C PRO A 1040 -20.67 -3.59 44.78
N VAL A 1041 -21.79 -4.25 45.11
CA VAL A 1041 -22.53 -5.12 44.18
C VAL A 1041 -23.32 -4.29 43.17
N ALA A 1042 -23.97 -3.23 43.63
CA ALA A 1042 -24.68 -2.30 42.75
C ALA A 1042 -23.72 -1.60 41.77
N ARG A 1043 -22.51 -1.24 42.22
CA ARG A 1043 -21.47 -0.65 41.39
C ARG A 1043 -20.96 -1.60 40.31
N GLU A 1044 -20.70 -2.86 40.63
CA GLU A 1044 -20.24 -3.86 39.65
C GLU A 1044 -21.29 -4.09 38.55
N LYS A 1045 -22.58 -4.13 38.94
CA LYS A 1045 -23.68 -4.23 37.97
C LYS A 1045 -23.67 -3.08 36.97
N ILE A 1046 -23.42 -1.85 37.43
CA ILE A 1046 -23.30 -0.66 36.58
C ILE A 1046 -22.09 -0.76 35.63
N LEU A 1047 -20.95 -1.27 36.12
CA LEU A 1047 -19.75 -1.46 35.30
C LEU A 1047 -19.96 -2.53 34.22
N GLU A 1048 -20.61 -3.64 34.56
CA GLU A 1048 -20.97 -4.66 33.58
C GLU A 1048 -21.97 -4.13 32.54
N GLU A 1049 -22.98 -3.36 32.95
CA GLU A 1049 -23.88 -2.66 32.03
C GLU A 1049 -23.12 -1.69 31.11
N THR A 1050 -22.10 -1.00 31.65
CA THR A 1050 -21.24 -0.08 30.90
C THR A 1050 -20.39 -0.82 29.86
N ARG A 1051 -19.77 -1.95 30.23
CA ARG A 1051 -19.01 -2.83 29.32
C ARG A 1051 -19.92 -3.40 28.23
N GLN A 1052 -21.13 -3.86 28.59
CA GLN A 1052 -22.12 -4.35 27.65
C GLN A 1052 -22.60 -3.26 26.68
N HIS A 1053 -22.86 -2.05 27.20
CA HIS A 1053 -23.24 -0.91 26.38
C HIS A 1053 -22.12 -0.52 25.40
N ARG A 1054 -20.88 -0.41 25.87
CA ARG A 1054 -19.69 -0.18 25.04
C ARG A 1054 -19.60 -1.20 23.90
N ARG A 1055 -19.79 -2.48 24.18
CA ARG A 1055 -19.80 -3.55 23.16
C ARG A 1055 -20.98 -3.47 22.21
N SER A 1056 -22.15 -3.00 22.66
CA SER A 1056 -23.32 -2.81 21.79
C SER A 1056 -23.10 -1.77 20.68
N ILE A 1057 -22.14 -0.85 20.91
CA ILE A 1057 -21.70 0.16 19.94
C ILE A 1057 -20.74 -0.47 18.92
N VAL A 1058 -19.98 -1.49 19.32
CA VAL A 1058 -19.04 -2.27 18.51
C VAL A 1058 -19.81 -3.28 17.63
N LYS A 1059 -20.52 -2.78 16.60
CA LYS A 1059 -21.01 -3.61 15.48
C LYS A 1059 -20.08 -3.59 14.26
N THR A 1060 -18.82 -3.22 14.46
CA THR A 1060 -17.75 -3.37 13.46
C THR A 1060 -16.82 -4.48 13.93
N SER A 1061 -17.22 -5.72 13.65
CA SER A 1061 -16.39 -6.94 13.60
C SER A 1061 -15.34 -7.14 14.70
N ASN A 1062 -15.61 -8.05 15.64
CA ASN A 1062 -14.67 -8.52 16.69
C ASN A 1062 -13.48 -9.35 16.14
N ARG A 1063 -13.20 -9.22 14.86
CA ARG A 1063 -12.36 -10.12 14.10
C ARG A 1063 -11.03 -9.43 13.84
N LEU A 1064 -9.94 -10.01 14.36
CA LEU A 1064 -8.57 -9.54 14.18
C LEU A 1064 -8.15 -9.51 12.69
N ASP A 1065 -8.92 -10.14 11.81
CA ASP A 1065 -8.82 -10.12 10.35
C ASP A 1065 -9.38 -8.82 9.70
N ASP A 1066 -10.10 -7.97 10.43
CA ASP A 1066 -10.69 -6.75 9.85
C ASP A 1066 -9.80 -5.50 9.91
N PHE A 1067 -8.51 -5.64 10.28
CA PHE A 1067 -7.52 -4.55 10.35
C PHE A 1067 -7.23 -3.88 9.00
N GLY A 1068 -7.55 -4.53 7.87
CA GLY A 1068 -7.39 -3.97 6.52
C GLY A 1068 -8.36 -2.85 6.12
N ARG A 1069 -9.21 -2.36 7.02
CA ARG A 1069 -10.31 -1.45 6.67
C ARG A 1069 -10.13 -0.05 7.23
N LEU A 1070 -9.76 0.85 6.32
CA LEU A 1070 -9.75 2.30 6.44
C LEU A 1070 -8.63 2.87 7.34
N ASN A 1071 -7.48 3.14 6.72
CA ASN A 1071 -6.46 4.02 7.30
C ASN A 1071 -6.89 5.47 7.10
N VAL A 1072 -7.26 6.13 8.20
CA VAL A 1072 -7.33 7.59 8.23
C VAL A 1072 -5.89 8.06 8.43
N PHE A 1073 -5.29 8.70 7.43
CA PHE A 1073 -3.93 9.25 7.52
C PHE A 1073 -3.98 10.75 7.87
N PRO A 1074 -3.93 11.17 9.15
CA PRO A 1074 -3.43 12.48 9.49
C PRO A 1074 -1.91 12.35 9.74
N GLY A 1075 -1.10 13.20 9.09
CA GLY A 1075 0.29 13.43 9.54
C GLY A 1075 1.38 13.35 8.46
N ARG A 1076 2.47 14.08 8.73
CA ARG A 1076 3.76 13.96 8.02
C ARG A 1076 4.50 12.75 8.60
N LEU A 1077 5.45 12.19 7.84
CA LEU A 1077 6.33 11.17 8.42
C LEU A 1077 7.34 11.86 9.34
N GLN A 1078 7.20 11.67 10.65
CA GLN A 1078 8.15 12.10 11.66
C GLN A 1078 8.34 10.93 12.61
N LEU A 1079 9.56 10.40 12.70
CA LEU A 1079 9.93 9.38 13.67
C LEU A 1079 10.42 10.12 14.90
N LEU A 1080 9.67 10.02 16.00
CA LEU A 1080 10.04 10.59 17.29
C LEU A 1080 10.64 9.49 18.15
N GLY A 1081 11.81 9.73 18.75
CA GLY A 1081 12.38 8.81 19.74
C GLY A 1081 11.52 8.78 21.01
N LEU A 1082 11.60 7.70 21.79
CA LEU A 1082 11.12 7.75 23.18
C LEU A 1082 11.81 8.91 23.91
N HIS A 1083 11.01 9.78 24.53
CA HIS A 1083 11.54 10.82 25.39
C HIS A 1083 11.98 10.22 26.73
N PRO A 1084 13.00 10.82 27.39
CA PRO A 1084 13.35 10.48 28.76
C PRO A 1084 12.14 10.60 29.70
N LEU A 1085 12.03 9.68 30.65
CA LEU A 1085 10.95 9.72 31.64
C LEU A 1085 11.13 10.92 32.57
N HIS A 1086 10.09 11.74 32.68
CA HIS A 1086 10.09 12.86 33.63
C HIS A 1086 9.99 12.34 35.07
N ALA A 1087 10.69 12.99 36.01
CA ALA A 1087 10.74 12.56 37.42
C ALA A 1087 9.40 12.71 38.16
N LEU A 1088 8.63 13.75 37.83
CA LEU A 1088 7.30 13.98 38.39
C LEU A 1088 6.20 13.18 37.66
N PRO A 1089 5.18 12.68 38.40
CA PRO A 1089 3.99 12.09 37.79
C PRO A 1089 3.23 13.13 36.95
N PRO A 1090 2.51 12.71 35.88
CA PRO A 1090 1.83 13.61 34.96
C PRO A 1090 0.89 14.62 35.63
N GLU A 1091 0.22 14.23 36.71
CA GLU A 1091 -0.77 15.05 37.43
C GLU A 1091 -0.15 16.24 38.18
N LEU A 1092 1.17 16.24 38.39
CA LEU A 1092 1.90 17.32 39.08
C LEU A 1092 2.63 18.25 38.11
N ARG A 1093 2.50 18.04 36.79
CA ARG A 1093 3.20 18.85 35.78
C ARG A 1093 2.34 20.04 35.34
N THR A 1094 3.01 21.12 34.96
CA THR A 1094 2.36 22.27 34.30
C THR A 1094 2.53 22.16 32.78
N GLU A 1095 1.68 22.83 31.99
CA GLU A 1095 1.78 22.78 30.51
C GLU A 1095 3.16 23.23 29.97
N GLN A 1096 3.89 24.07 30.70
CA GLN A 1096 5.27 24.47 30.36
C GLN A 1096 6.31 23.37 30.65
N MET A 1097 6.03 22.48 31.60
CA MET A 1097 6.93 21.36 31.96
C MET A 1097 6.82 20.16 31.01
N ASP A 1098 5.76 20.12 30.19
CA ASP A 1098 5.58 19.13 29.12
C ASP A 1098 6.09 19.64 27.74
N GLU A 1099 6.72 20.83 27.68
CA GLU A 1099 7.43 21.28 26.49
C GLU A 1099 8.78 20.56 26.34
N PRO A 1100 9.23 20.23 25.12
CA PRO A 1100 10.48 19.51 24.94
C PRO A 1100 11.62 20.31 25.56
N MET A 1101 12.41 19.67 26.44
CA MET A 1101 13.75 20.16 26.76
C MET A 1101 14.48 20.38 25.44
N THR A 1102 14.76 21.62 25.10
CA THR A 1102 15.65 21.96 24.01
C THR A 1102 16.96 21.22 24.25
N MET A 1103 17.46 20.49 23.25
CA MET A 1103 18.82 19.95 23.28
C MET A 1103 19.77 21.14 23.47
N ALA A 1104 20.21 21.34 24.70
CA ALA A 1104 21.21 22.33 25.02
C ALA A 1104 22.55 21.89 24.39
N GLU A 1105 23.02 22.72 23.48
CA GLU A 1105 24.45 23.00 23.23
C GLU A 1105 25.36 21.78 22.95
N GLU A 1106 25.36 21.34 21.69
CA GLU A 1106 26.61 20.96 21.03
C GLU A 1106 27.54 22.19 21.01
N SER A 1107 28.39 22.33 22.02
CA SER A 1107 29.57 23.18 21.96
C SER A 1107 30.81 22.31 21.75
N ALA A 1108 31.43 22.47 20.58
CA ALA A 1108 32.89 22.52 20.33
C ALA A 1108 33.80 21.54 21.13
N THR A 1109 34.66 20.66 20.60
CA THR A 1109 35.30 20.44 19.28
C THR A 1109 36.07 19.06 19.34
N PRO A 1110 37.05 18.65 18.48
CA PRO A 1110 37.03 17.34 17.81
C PRO A 1110 38.14 16.31 18.21
N MET A 1111 37.97 15.08 17.69
CA MET A 1111 38.99 14.12 17.19
C MET A 1111 40.05 13.47 18.13
N THR A 1112 40.15 12.14 17.97
CA THR A 1112 41.36 11.26 18.01
C THR A 1112 42.08 10.96 19.33
N GLY A 1113 42.12 9.67 19.67
CA GLY A 1113 43.35 8.85 19.83
C GLY A 1113 44.43 9.21 20.86
N GLN A 1114 44.65 8.26 21.78
CA GLN A 1114 45.90 7.89 22.49
C GLN A 1114 46.50 8.78 23.60
N ASP A 1115 46.89 8.05 24.65
CA ASP A 1115 47.94 8.27 25.67
C ASP A 1115 47.77 9.23 26.88
N ALA A 1116 47.87 8.56 28.05
CA ALA A 1116 48.69 8.87 29.23
C ALA A 1116 48.40 10.07 30.18
N SER A 1117 48.06 9.67 31.42
CA SER A 1117 48.63 10.12 32.71
C SER A 1117 48.28 11.48 33.37
N MET A 1118 47.88 11.34 34.64
CA MET A 1118 48.25 12.10 35.85
C MET A 1118 47.68 13.52 36.15
N THR A 1119 47.32 13.65 37.45
CA THR A 1119 47.39 14.81 38.38
C THR A 1119 46.36 15.94 38.21
N THR A 1120 45.31 16.03 39.06
CA THR A 1120 45.18 16.57 40.45
C THR A 1120 44.75 18.04 40.52
N ALA A 1121 43.65 18.22 41.27
CA ALA A 1121 43.36 19.28 42.26
C ALA A 1121 42.76 20.64 41.81
N GLU A 1122 41.63 20.93 42.48
CA GLU A 1122 41.16 22.24 43.02
C GLU A 1122 40.72 23.30 41.97
N GLY A 1123 39.48 23.79 41.90
CA GLY A 1123 38.41 23.87 42.89
C GLY A 1123 38.52 25.16 43.71
N GLU A 1124 37.99 26.29 43.21
CA GLU A 1124 37.29 27.30 44.00
C GLU A 1124 36.70 28.47 43.15
N THR A 1125 35.37 28.50 43.16
CA THR A 1125 34.37 29.57 43.01
C THR A 1125 34.63 30.88 43.81
N PRO A 1126 33.76 31.94 43.84
CA PRO A 1126 32.61 32.34 42.99
C PRO A 1126 32.37 33.89 42.84
N MET A 1127 31.18 34.25 42.31
CA MET A 1127 30.32 35.43 42.61
C MET A 1127 30.57 36.77 41.89
N ALA A 1128 29.56 37.25 41.14
CA ALA A 1128 28.60 38.30 41.60
C ALA A 1128 28.02 39.17 40.46
N GLY A 1129 26.75 39.57 40.62
CA GLY A 1129 26.19 40.83 40.10
C GLY A 1129 25.25 40.66 38.88
N GLU A 1130 23.94 40.53 39.07
CA GLU A 1130 22.95 41.63 39.22
C GLU A 1130 22.70 42.46 37.95
N GLY A 1131 21.41 42.62 37.60
CA GLY A 1131 20.92 43.92 37.15
C GLY A 1131 20.24 44.00 35.78
N ASP A 1132 19.02 43.46 35.70
CA ASP A 1132 17.79 44.24 35.43
C ASP A 1132 17.52 44.89 34.04
N ARG A 1133 16.23 44.87 33.68
CA ARG A 1133 15.47 45.72 32.72
C ARG A 1133 15.28 45.31 31.25
N VAL A 1134 14.19 44.59 31.03
CA VAL A 1134 12.98 44.96 30.25
C VAL A 1134 13.08 46.14 29.26
N SER A 1135 12.81 45.88 27.97
CA SER A 1135 11.91 46.72 27.16
C SER A 1135 11.31 45.96 25.97
N GLU A 1136 10.03 46.22 25.76
CA GLU A 1136 9.09 45.66 24.80
C GLU A 1136 9.44 45.97 23.32
N SER A 1137 9.07 45.08 22.39
CA SER A 1137 7.86 45.21 21.56
C SER A 1137 7.94 44.49 20.21
N ARG A 1138 6.93 43.65 19.98
CA ARG A 1138 6.22 43.32 18.73
C ARG A 1138 7.04 42.76 17.53
N MET A 1139 6.86 41.46 17.28
CA MET A 1139 5.96 40.96 16.22
C MET A 1139 5.61 39.49 16.45
#